data_AF-A0A8H6YWG4-F1
#
_entry.id   AF-A0A8H6YWG4-F1
#
_cell.length_a   1.000
_cell.length_b   1.000
_cell.length_c   1.000
_cell.angle_alpha   90.00
_cell.angle_beta   90.00
_cell.angle_gamma   90.00
#
_symmetry.space_group_name_H-M   'P 1'
#
loop_
_entity.id
_entity.type
_entity.pdbx_description
1 polymer ?
#
loop_
_entity_poly.entity_id
_entity_poly.type
_entity_poly.pdbx_seq_one_letter_code
_entity_poly.pdbx_strand_id
1 'polypeptide(L)'
;MTDRQAATPSPHGDSDLPRPPQYTLGLNPSVRSSQVDPYGDDPDAYRPSSPNSSTARLPASSAAPVVATGAADDAAHEKGLSSGSVSKKRRLIGLGALAGLVVVVLAVVLPVYFLVIKKHSDNTAASSPAPPGARGSQSWGVVTGGNGSTVTTANGDSFTYINPFGGYWLEDLENPFASGAKPNNWTPALNETWTWGVDRIYGVNLGGWFVLEPFIAPALFQAYPSASDEWSLSTLMRADGTLQAKMEAHYDTFITEQDIAEIAGAGLNWVRLPIPFWAISSWSNVGVDADGNVESEPFLEGVAWKYIVRLFGWARKYGIRVNLDLHTIPGSQNGYNHSGKTGQINFLNGIMGIANAQRALDYIRIITEFISQPEYSDVVPMFGIMNEARLGDIGRDQLSSFYLEAHTMIRGITGIGAGKGPFISIHDGFQALSSWAGFLAGSDRIAIDQHPYLAFSGAPNNAPIATGENPNDAGGQWPGIVCGWGSTLNNSRSQFGVTVAGEFSNGYNDCGLYLTGVNGTQSYGGACSLWEDSSTWNATVIAGVREFALASMDALGDWFFWTWKIGKAADGVVRSPLWSYQLGLQGGWMPTDPRKAVGKCAAIGVKGAQFDGTFSAWQTGGAGAGTIAASFTEEFGQWPPATISNVDPAAMTVLPTYTATGSIPTLTFITPSVTGTAAVVTPTVSIVNGWFDAADTTPAITTVAGCTYPAAWSALSLPAPTARCTGA
;
A
#
# COMPACT_ATOMS: atom_id res chain seq x y z
N MET A 1 27.91 43.50 -40.90
CA MET A 1 29.13 44.24 -40.52
C MET A 1 28.89 44.76 -39.10
N THR A 2 29.33 44.05 -38.05
CA THR A 2 30.71 43.90 -37.51
C THR A 2 31.13 45.10 -36.65
N ASP A 3 31.63 44.95 -35.42
CA ASP A 3 31.67 43.78 -34.52
C ASP A 3 31.98 44.20 -33.05
N ARG A 4 31.72 43.32 -32.08
CA ARG A 4 32.36 43.07 -30.75
C ARG A 4 32.95 44.18 -29.81
N GLN A 5 32.75 43.91 -28.50
CA GLN A 5 33.65 44.16 -27.33
C GLN A 5 33.84 45.62 -26.81
N ALA A 6 34.23 45.89 -25.55
CA ALA A 6 34.04 45.20 -24.24
C ALA A 6 34.52 46.09 -23.04
N ALA A 7 34.01 45.81 -21.83
CA ALA A 7 34.57 46.11 -20.48
C ALA A 7 34.69 47.58 -19.95
N THR A 8 33.96 47.85 -18.84
CA THR A 8 34.32 48.53 -17.55
C THR A 8 35.62 49.36 -17.41
N PRO A 9 35.66 50.47 -16.62
CA PRO A 9 35.12 50.51 -15.23
C PRO A 9 34.46 51.85 -14.74
N SER A 10 34.10 51.88 -13.45
CA SER A 10 33.41 52.96 -12.72
C SER A 10 34.35 54.08 -12.21
N PRO A 11 33.81 55.27 -11.85
CA PRO A 11 33.98 55.74 -10.46
C PRO A 11 32.73 56.36 -9.81
N HIS A 12 32.88 56.78 -8.54
CA HIS A 12 31.82 57.22 -7.61
C HIS A 12 31.07 58.53 -7.96
N GLY A 13 29.87 58.67 -7.39
CA GLY A 13 29.18 59.94 -7.17
C GLY A 13 27.95 59.77 -6.27
N ASP A 14 28.04 60.15 -5.00
CA ASP A 14 26.92 60.11 -4.04
C ASP A 14 25.95 61.29 -4.23
N SER A 15 24.65 61.06 -4.03
CA SER A 15 23.69 62.09 -3.58
C SER A 15 22.47 61.46 -2.89
N ASP A 16 21.84 62.24 -2.01
CA ASP A 16 20.94 61.79 -0.93
C ASP A 16 19.52 61.32 -1.32
N LEU A 17 18.82 60.83 -0.28
CA LEU A 17 17.36 60.64 -0.11
C LEU A 17 16.76 59.28 -0.56
N PRO A 18 15.66 58.83 0.07
CA PRO A 18 15.42 58.80 1.52
C PRO A 18 14.94 57.41 2.02
N ARG A 19 14.90 57.19 3.34
CA ARG A 19 14.36 55.94 3.91
C ARG A 19 12.84 55.81 3.71
N PRO A 20 12.31 54.65 3.26
CA PRO A 20 10.88 54.36 3.35
C PRO A 20 10.43 54.07 4.80
N PRO A 21 9.13 54.15 5.12
CA PRO A 21 8.66 54.18 6.51
C PRO A 21 8.63 52.81 7.19
N GLN A 22 8.88 52.79 8.50
CA GLN A 22 8.48 51.66 9.36
C GLN A 22 6.96 51.71 9.57
N TYR A 23 6.23 50.73 9.05
CA TYR A 23 4.81 50.53 9.37
C TYR A 23 4.67 49.53 10.52
N THR A 24 4.23 50.03 11.67
CA THR A 24 3.76 49.21 12.78
C THR A 24 2.42 48.57 12.42
N LEU A 25 2.43 47.25 12.16
CA LEU A 25 1.20 46.47 12.04
C LEU A 25 0.53 46.33 13.40
N GLY A 26 -0.56 47.07 13.60
CA GLY A 26 -1.40 46.95 14.78
C GLY A 26 -2.18 45.64 14.76
N LEU A 27 -2.00 44.83 15.81
CA LEU A 27 -2.79 43.62 16.02
C LEU A 27 -4.25 43.98 16.37
N ASN A 28 -5.19 43.56 15.53
CA ASN A 28 -6.58 43.35 15.95
C ASN A 28 -7.18 42.21 15.10
N PRO A 29 -7.88 41.22 15.68
CA PRO A 29 -8.22 39.99 14.98
C PRO A 29 -9.48 40.12 14.13
N SER A 30 -9.54 39.42 13.00
CA SER A 30 -10.77 39.27 12.22
C SER A 30 -10.84 37.92 11.52
N VAL A 31 -12.08 37.39 11.42
CA VAL A 31 -12.53 36.24 10.62
C VAL A 31 -11.75 34.92 10.82
N ARG A 32 -12.29 34.06 11.72
CA ARG A 32 -12.22 32.60 11.50
C ARG A 32 -12.96 32.28 10.20
N SER A 33 -12.31 31.59 9.26
CA SER A 33 -13.04 30.74 8.33
C SER A 33 -13.50 29.49 9.09
N SER A 34 -14.80 29.33 9.27
CA SER A 34 -15.36 28.08 9.79
C SER A 34 -15.26 27.01 8.72
N GLN A 35 -14.51 25.93 8.97
CA GLN A 35 -14.80 24.66 8.30
C GLN A 35 -16.22 24.25 8.68
N VAL A 36 -16.96 23.70 7.71
CA VAL A 36 -18.35 23.30 7.89
C VAL A 36 -18.38 21.79 8.13
N ASP A 37 -18.89 21.37 9.27
CA ASP A 37 -19.15 19.95 9.56
C ASP A 37 -20.22 19.41 8.59
N PRO A 38 -19.97 18.31 7.85
CA PRO A 38 -20.94 17.70 6.95
C PRO A 38 -21.94 16.78 7.70
N TYR A 39 -22.46 17.25 8.83
CA TYR A 39 -23.55 16.62 9.59
C TYR A 39 -24.56 17.69 10.02
N GLY A 40 -25.45 18.05 9.10
CA GLY A 40 -26.63 18.87 9.38
C GLY A 40 -27.86 17.99 9.60
N ASP A 41 -28.51 18.13 10.75
CA ASP A 41 -29.82 17.53 11.03
C ASP A 41 -30.92 18.15 10.15
N ASP A 42 -31.89 17.33 9.71
CA ASP A 42 -33.17 17.79 9.17
C ASP A 42 -34.32 17.06 9.92
N PRO A 43 -35.24 17.77 10.62
CA PRO A 43 -36.24 17.15 11.48
C PRO A 43 -37.58 16.80 10.77
N ASP A 44 -38.44 16.11 11.52
CA ASP A 44 -39.87 15.87 11.26
C ASP A 44 -40.29 14.94 10.09
N ALA A 45 -40.30 13.63 10.37
CA ALA A 45 -41.41 12.75 9.92
C ALA A 45 -41.69 11.52 10.83
N TYR A 46 -42.78 11.61 11.61
CA TYR A 46 -43.70 10.52 11.97
C TYR A 46 -43.25 9.28 12.81
N ARG A 47 -43.93 9.05 13.96
CA ARG A 47 -43.88 7.81 14.78
C ARG A 47 -44.93 6.79 14.31
N PRO A 48 -44.64 5.48 14.32
CA PRO A 48 -45.04 4.63 15.46
C PRO A 48 -44.06 3.46 15.78
N SER A 49 -44.07 2.77 16.94
CA SER A 49 -44.58 3.05 18.30
C SER A 49 -43.97 2.01 19.29
N SER A 50 -44.31 2.09 20.59
CA SER A 50 -43.93 1.09 21.61
C SER A 50 -45.10 0.72 22.52
N PRO A 51 -45.01 -0.41 23.25
CA PRO A 51 -45.52 -0.43 24.62
C PRO A 51 -44.61 -1.16 25.63
N ASN A 52 -44.39 -0.52 26.80
CA ASN A 52 -44.30 -1.08 28.17
C ASN A 52 -43.35 -2.27 28.48
N SER A 53 -42.65 -2.38 29.61
CA SER A 53 -42.44 -1.57 30.84
C SER A 53 -41.13 -2.09 31.51
N SER A 54 -40.63 -1.70 32.69
CA SER A 54 -41.18 -1.04 33.89
C SER A 54 -40.08 -0.33 34.72
N THR A 55 -40.48 0.55 35.65
CA THR A 55 -39.58 1.42 36.44
C THR A 55 -39.07 0.82 37.75
N ALA A 56 -37.81 1.13 38.11
CA ALA A 56 -37.32 1.23 39.49
C ALA A 56 -36.25 2.34 39.56
N ARG A 57 -36.07 3.02 40.71
CA ARG A 57 -35.22 4.23 40.82
C ARG A 57 -34.71 4.47 42.25
N LEU A 58 -33.52 5.08 42.35
CA LEU A 58 -32.90 5.71 43.55
C LEU A 58 -32.37 4.74 44.65
N PRO A 59 -31.49 5.21 45.57
CA PRO A 59 -30.81 6.52 45.63
C PRO A 59 -29.26 6.45 45.58
N ALA A 60 -28.63 7.61 45.46
CA ALA A 60 -27.22 7.83 45.79
C ALA A 60 -27.10 8.53 47.16
N SER A 61 -25.93 8.42 47.82
CA SER A 61 -25.60 9.13 49.06
C SER A 61 -24.20 9.74 48.99
N SER A 62 -23.98 10.86 49.67
CA SER A 62 -22.80 11.72 49.52
C SER A 62 -22.10 12.04 50.84
N ALA A 63 -20.82 12.45 50.73
CA ALA A 63 -20.04 13.25 51.69
C ALA A 63 -19.64 12.63 53.07
N ALA A 64 -18.55 13.03 53.74
CA ALA A 64 -17.31 13.70 53.28
C ALA A 64 -16.10 13.46 54.25
N PRO A 65 -15.37 14.46 54.84
CA PRO A 65 -13.92 14.64 54.58
C PRO A 65 -13.03 14.74 55.85
N VAL A 66 -11.94 15.55 55.80
CA VAL A 66 -11.04 16.08 56.91
C VAL A 66 -9.75 15.25 57.17
N VAL A 67 -8.50 15.78 57.25
CA VAL A 67 -7.88 17.10 56.91
C VAL A 67 -6.34 16.99 56.69
N ALA A 68 -5.73 18.07 56.20
CA ALA A 68 -4.29 18.36 55.93
C ALA A 68 -3.37 18.44 57.21
N THR A 69 -2.14 18.98 57.29
CA THR A 69 -1.30 20.02 56.59
C THR A 69 0.21 19.64 56.59
N GLY A 70 1.21 20.34 56.02
CA GLY A 70 1.39 21.61 55.27
C GLY A 70 2.77 21.56 54.53
N ALA A 71 3.12 22.41 53.54
CA ALA A 71 3.56 23.82 53.64
C ALA A 71 4.66 24.06 54.71
N ALA A 72 5.82 24.69 54.49
CA ALA A 72 6.56 25.19 53.31
C ALA A 72 8.06 25.42 53.74
N ASP A 73 9.03 26.08 53.08
CA ASP A 73 9.15 26.87 51.83
C ASP A 73 10.66 27.08 51.43
N ASP A 74 10.91 27.92 50.41
CA ASP A 74 12.09 28.83 50.19
C ASP A 74 13.44 28.40 49.54
N ALA A 75 13.96 29.38 48.75
CA ALA A 75 15.35 29.73 48.38
C ALA A 75 16.27 28.85 47.46
N ALA A 76 16.78 29.50 46.40
CA ALA A 76 17.69 28.97 45.37
C ALA A 76 19.20 29.13 45.68
N HIS A 77 20.07 28.40 44.94
CA HIS A 77 21.29 28.96 44.31
C HIS A 77 21.91 28.06 43.21
N GLU A 78 22.99 28.52 42.57
CA GLU A 78 23.54 28.03 41.29
C GLU A 78 24.63 26.90 41.38
N LYS A 79 25.02 26.40 40.19
CA LYS A 79 26.37 25.92 39.79
C LYS A 79 26.93 24.60 40.39
N GLY A 80 26.83 23.53 39.59
CA GLY A 80 27.91 23.17 38.64
C GLY A 80 29.11 22.30 39.10
N LEU A 81 29.44 21.31 38.26
CA LEU A 81 30.74 20.59 38.11
C LEU A 81 31.24 19.64 39.22
N SER A 82 31.31 18.34 38.90
CA SER A 82 32.60 17.65 38.66
C SER A 82 32.41 16.21 38.13
N SER A 83 33.46 15.61 37.57
CA SER A 83 33.44 14.28 36.92
C SER A 83 34.07 13.17 37.79
N GLY A 84 33.37 12.05 37.98
CA GLY A 84 33.86 10.88 38.72
C GLY A 84 34.57 9.82 37.85
N SER A 85 35.76 9.36 38.26
CA SER A 85 36.55 8.36 37.54
C SER A 85 36.21 6.91 37.92
N VAL A 86 36.20 5.98 36.95
CA VAL A 86 35.89 4.56 37.18
C VAL A 86 37.18 3.71 37.29
N SER A 87 37.31 2.97 38.39
CA SER A 87 38.51 2.21 38.74
C SER A 87 38.79 0.98 37.85
N LYS A 88 40.07 0.76 37.52
CA LYS A 88 40.57 -0.32 36.65
C LYS A 88 40.24 -1.76 37.13
N LYS A 89 39.84 -1.97 38.39
CA LYS A 89 39.64 -3.33 38.96
C LYS A 89 38.49 -4.15 38.32
N ARG A 90 37.50 -3.54 37.65
CA ARG A 90 36.40 -4.31 37.03
C ARG A 90 36.75 -5.02 35.71
N ARG A 91 37.79 -4.62 34.98
CA ARG A 91 38.12 -5.19 33.65
C ARG A 91 38.65 -6.64 33.69
N LEU A 92 39.26 -7.08 34.80
CA LEU A 92 39.86 -8.42 34.91
C LEU A 92 38.83 -9.55 35.11
N ILE A 93 37.66 -9.25 35.68
CA ILE A 93 36.64 -10.27 35.98
C ILE A 93 35.88 -10.68 34.70
N GLY A 94 35.58 -9.74 33.81
CA GLY A 94 34.88 -10.02 32.55
C GLY A 94 35.66 -10.92 31.58
N LEU A 95 36.98 -10.78 31.52
CA LEU A 95 37.84 -11.61 30.65
C LEU A 95 37.87 -13.08 31.09
N GLY A 96 37.82 -13.36 32.40
CA GLY A 96 37.76 -14.74 32.91
C GLY A 96 36.46 -15.45 32.56
N ALA A 97 35.33 -14.74 32.66
CA ALA A 97 34.02 -15.30 32.29
C ALA A 97 33.93 -15.64 30.79
N LEU A 98 34.45 -14.76 29.92
CA LEU A 98 34.45 -14.97 28.47
C LEU A 98 35.31 -16.18 28.06
N ALA A 99 36.49 -16.34 28.67
CA ALA A 99 37.36 -17.49 28.43
C ALA A 99 36.70 -18.82 28.86
N GLY A 100 36.00 -18.83 30.01
CA GLY A 100 35.26 -20.00 30.48
C GLY A 100 34.14 -20.42 29.51
N LEU A 101 33.40 -19.45 28.97
CA LEU A 101 32.32 -19.71 28.00
C LEU A 101 32.86 -20.38 26.72
N VAL A 102 33.97 -19.89 26.17
CA VAL A 102 34.60 -20.45 24.96
C VAL A 102 35.05 -21.89 25.18
N VAL A 103 35.61 -22.23 26.35
CA VAL A 103 36.00 -23.62 26.67
C VAL A 103 34.78 -24.55 26.74
N VAL A 104 33.67 -24.10 27.32
CA VAL A 104 32.42 -24.89 27.36
C VAL A 104 31.84 -25.10 25.95
N VAL A 105 31.81 -24.07 25.11
CA VAL A 105 31.35 -24.18 23.72
C VAL A 105 32.21 -25.18 22.93
N LEU A 106 33.54 -25.09 23.02
CA LEU A 106 34.44 -26.04 22.35
C LEU A 106 34.26 -27.47 22.87
N ALA A 107 34.10 -27.66 24.18
CA ALA A 107 33.91 -28.97 24.80
C ALA A 107 32.58 -29.65 24.42
N VAL A 108 31.53 -28.89 24.07
CA VAL A 108 30.22 -29.43 23.64
C VAL A 108 30.11 -29.58 22.13
N VAL A 109 30.62 -28.62 21.34
CA VAL A 109 30.47 -28.62 19.88
C VAL A 109 31.40 -29.63 19.19
N LEU A 110 32.65 -29.77 19.65
CA LEU A 110 33.62 -30.66 19.00
C LEU A 110 33.21 -32.16 19.02
N PRO A 111 32.72 -32.74 20.15
CA PRO A 111 32.25 -34.12 20.16
C PRO A 111 31.06 -34.36 19.21
N VAL A 112 30.10 -33.43 19.14
CA VAL A 112 28.93 -33.56 18.26
C VAL A 112 29.35 -33.55 16.79
N TYR A 113 30.24 -32.63 16.40
CA TYR A 113 30.74 -32.53 15.04
C TYR A 113 31.47 -33.82 14.60
N PHE A 114 32.37 -34.35 15.43
CA PHE A 114 33.17 -35.53 15.08
C PHE A 114 32.46 -36.88 15.25
N LEU A 115 31.42 -36.99 16.08
CA LEU A 115 30.71 -38.26 16.30
C LEU A 115 29.44 -38.44 15.45
N VAL A 116 28.82 -37.34 14.99
CA VAL A 116 27.52 -37.41 14.27
C VAL A 116 27.68 -37.16 12.76
N ILE A 117 28.55 -36.24 12.33
CA ILE A 117 28.49 -35.69 10.96
C ILE A 117 29.40 -36.45 9.97
N LYS A 118 30.48 -37.10 10.42
CA LYS A 118 31.44 -37.77 9.50
C LYS A 118 31.58 -39.27 9.71
N LYS A 119 30.62 -40.03 9.17
CA LYS A 119 30.82 -41.46 8.89
C LYS A 119 30.06 -41.94 7.65
N HIS A 120 30.76 -42.00 6.52
CA HIS A 120 30.80 -43.20 5.68
C HIS A 120 32.16 -43.21 4.95
N SER A 121 32.64 -44.40 4.60
CA SER A 121 33.98 -44.63 4.05
C SER A 121 33.88 -45.44 2.76
N ASP A 122 34.85 -45.24 1.87
CA ASP A 122 34.92 -45.87 0.56
C ASP A 122 34.97 -47.39 0.64
N ASN A 123 34.26 -48.06 -0.28
CA ASN A 123 34.49 -49.45 -0.62
C ASN A 123 34.77 -49.53 -2.12
N THR A 124 36.03 -49.77 -2.49
CA THR A 124 36.45 -49.91 -3.89
C THR A 124 36.37 -51.36 -4.34
N ALA A 125 35.61 -51.61 -5.40
CA ALA A 125 35.62 -52.85 -6.18
C ALA A 125 35.68 -52.48 -7.66
N ALA A 126 36.63 -53.05 -8.40
CA ALA A 126 36.96 -52.61 -9.75
C ALA A 126 36.26 -53.42 -10.84
N SER A 127 35.85 -52.75 -11.92
CA SER A 127 35.54 -53.36 -13.22
C SER A 127 35.88 -52.40 -14.38
N SER A 128 36.04 -52.95 -15.58
CA SER A 128 36.75 -52.35 -16.72
C SER A 128 35.98 -51.24 -17.48
N PRO A 129 36.67 -50.39 -18.29
CA PRO A 129 36.07 -49.15 -18.80
C PRO A 129 35.15 -49.33 -20.03
N ALA A 130 34.16 -48.45 -20.13
CA ALA A 130 33.31 -48.23 -21.30
C ALA A 130 33.81 -47.01 -22.14
N PRO A 131 33.46 -46.91 -23.44
CA PRO A 131 34.05 -45.91 -24.34
C PRO A 131 33.54 -44.47 -24.10
N PRO A 132 34.33 -43.44 -24.45
CA PRO A 132 33.94 -42.04 -24.28
C PRO A 132 32.90 -41.63 -25.34
N GLY A 133 31.63 -41.46 -24.95
CA GLY A 133 30.54 -41.39 -25.93
C GLY A 133 29.24 -40.70 -25.54
N ALA A 134 29.18 -39.90 -24.48
CA ALA A 134 28.05 -38.99 -24.24
C ALA A 134 28.44 -37.79 -23.37
N ARG A 135 28.27 -36.56 -23.88
CA ARG A 135 28.05 -35.41 -23.01
C ARG A 135 26.58 -35.46 -22.61
N GLY A 136 26.30 -35.87 -21.38
CA GLY A 136 24.96 -35.73 -20.82
C GLY A 136 24.58 -34.25 -20.81
N SER A 137 23.41 -33.93 -21.39
CA SER A 137 22.74 -32.68 -21.06
C SER A 137 22.46 -32.69 -19.55
N GLN A 138 22.90 -31.65 -18.85
CA GLN A 138 22.33 -31.34 -17.54
C GLN A 138 20.96 -30.72 -17.83
N SER A 139 19.90 -31.49 -17.60
CA SER A 139 18.56 -30.94 -17.43
C SER A 139 18.55 -30.13 -16.14
N TRP A 140 18.19 -28.85 -16.21
CA TRP A 140 18.12 -27.95 -15.06
C TRP A 140 16.72 -28.03 -14.47
N GLY A 141 16.35 -29.26 -14.09
CA GLY A 141 14.98 -29.65 -13.81
C GLY A 141 14.40 -29.02 -12.54
N VAL A 142 13.06 -29.10 -12.45
CA VAL A 142 12.24 -28.54 -11.38
C VAL A 142 12.83 -28.77 -9.99
N VAL A 143 13.10 -27.67 -9.29
CA VAL A 143 13.49 -27.63 -7.89
C VAL A 143 12.25 -27.29 -7.05
N THR A 144 12.07 -27.99 -5.93
CA THR A 144 10.94 -27.74 -5.03
C THR A 144 11.33 -28.05 -3.59
N GLY A 145 10.75 -27.32 -2.63
CA GLY A 145 11.02 -27.49 -1.22
C GLY A 145 9.82 -27.17 -0.35
N GLY A 146 9.56 -28.04 0.64
CA GLY A 146 8.61 -27.78 1.73
C GLY A 146 9.30 -27.18 2.96
N ASN A 147 8.60 -27.20 4.09
CA ASN A 147 9.10 -26.75 5.38
C ASN A 147 10.49 -27.31 5.74
N GLY A 148 11.42 -26.43 6.13
CA GLY A 148 12.80 -26.79 6.48
C GLY A 148 13.76 -26.95 5.30
N SER A 149 13.30 -26.77 4.06
CA SER A 149 14.19 -26.71 2.89
C SER A 149 15.03 -25.44 2.85
N THR A 150 16.19 -25.48 2.20
CA THR A 150 16.98 -24.28 1.89
C THR A 150 16.55 -23.71 0.55
N VAL A 151 16.23 -22.42 0.53
CA VAL A 151 16.11 -21.63 -0.71
C VAL A 151 17.46 -20.96 -0.98
N THR A 152 17.89 -20.99 -2.23
CA THR A 152 18.93 -20.07 -2.75
C THR A 152 18.24 -18.98 -3.56
N THR A 153 18.62 -17.73 -3.33
CA THR A 153 18.07 -16.54 -3.99
C THR A 153 18.88 -16.16 -5.23
N ALA A 154 18.31 -15.34 -6.11
CA ALA A 154 18.96 -14.96 -7.38
C ALA A 154 20.32 -14.24 -7.24
N ASN A 155 20.61 -13.65 -6.07
CA ASN A 155 21.89 -13.01 -5.74
C ASN A 155 22.93 -13.97 -5.09
N GLY A 156 22.56 -15.23 -4.85
CA GLY A 156 23.43 -16.25 -4.27
C GLY A 156 23.38 -16.39 -2.74
N ASP A 157 22.56 -15.58 -2.05
CA ASP A 157 22.26 -15.79 -0.62
C ASP A 157 21.39 -17.05 -0.42
N SER A 158 21.19 -17.46 0.84
CA SER A 158 20.31 -18.58 1.16
C SER A 158 19.62 -18.44 2.51
N PHE A 159 18.38 -18.90 2.59
CA PHE A 159 17.57 -18.93 3.81
C PHE A 159 16.82 -20.26 3.94
N THR A 160 16.31 -20.57 5.14
CA THR A 160 15.49 -21.76 5.37
C THR A 160 14.02 -21.41 5.20
N TYR A 161 13.30 -22.11 4.32
CA TYR A 161 11.87 -21.95 4.14
C TYR A 161 11.10 -22.52 5.34
N ILE A 162 10.47 -21.65 6.13
CA ILE A 162 9.66 -22.05 7.29
C ILE A 162 8.19 -21.91 6.93
N ASN A 163 7.49 -23.03 6.82
CA ASN A 163 6.06 -23.09 6.51
C ASN A 163 5.40 -24.26 7.28
N PRO A 164 4.82 -24.02 8.46
CA PRO A 164 4.17 -25.06 9.25
C PRO A 164 2.81 -25.51 8.68
N PHE A 165 2.40 -24.99 7.52
CA PHE A 165 1.06 -25.14 6.93
C PHE A 165 1.04 -26.05 5.68
N GLY A 166 2.16 -26.71 5.39
CA GLY A 166 2.29 -27.65 4.28
C GLY A 166 2.51 -27.01 2.91
N GLY A 167 2.71 -25.68 2.87
CA GLY A 167 3.12 -25.02 1.63
C GLY A 167 4.49 -25.49 1.14
N TYR A 168 4.69 -25.39 -0.17
CA TYR A 168 5.92 -25.73 -0.85
C TYR A 168 6.18 -24.74 -1.99
N TRP A 169 7.44 -24.41 -2.18
CA TRP A 169 7.88 -23.58 -3.29
C TRP A 169 8.24 -24.41 -4.52
N LEU A 170 8.17 -23.81 -5.70
CA LEU A 170 8.53 -24.42 -6.97
C LEU A 170 9.35 -23.44 -7.81
N GLU A 171 10.48 -23.90 -8.32
CA GLU A 171 11.34 -23.16 -9.25
C GLU A 171 11.71 -24.09 -10.42
N ASP A 172 11.36 -23.68 -11.63
CA ASP A 172 11.64 -24.43 -12.86
C ASP A 172 12.43 -23.51 -13.79
N LEU A 173 13.68 -23.90 -14.08
CA LEU A 173 14.61 -23.11 -14.90
C LEU A 173 14.42 -23.34 -16.40
N GLU A 174 13.67 -24.39 -16.78
CA GLU A 174 13.28 -24.67 -18.16
C GLU A 174 11.91 -24.04 -18.48
N ASN A 175 11.04 -23.88 -17.45
CA ASN A 175 9.79 -23.11 -17.51
C ASN A 175 9.61 -22.16 -16.29
N PRO A 176 10.13 -20.91 -16.33
CA PRO A 176 10.01 -19.95 -15.21
C PRO A 176 8.58 -19.44 -14.96
N PHE A 177 7.59 -19.85 -15.77
CA PHE A 177 6.17 -19.55 -15.59
C PHE A 177 5.38 -20.74 -15.02
N ALA A 178 6.06 -21.73 -14.44
CA ALA A 178 5.44 -22.88 -13.78
C ALA A 178 4.70 -22.49 -12.47
N SER A 179 3.37 -22.42 -12.54
CA SER A 179 2.49 -21.92 -11.47
C SER A 179 1.93 -22.98 -10.50
N GLY A 180 2.72 -24.03 -10.22
CA GLY A 180 2.30 -25.21 -9.44
C GLY A 180 2.60 -25.18 -7.93
N ALA A 181 3.20 -24.10 -7.41
CA ALA A 181 3.47 -23.93 -5.98
C ALA A 181 2.18 -23.71 -5.16
N LYS A 182 2.22 -24.01 -3.85
CA LYS A 182 1.12 -23.72 -2.92
C LYS A 182 1.65 -23.05 -1.64
N PRO A 183 1.03 -21.97 -1.16
CA PRO A 183 1.50 -21.27 0.04
C PRO A 183 1.08 -22.01 1.33
N ASN A 184 0.06 -22.86 1.28
CA ASN A 184 -0.42 -23.69 2.38
C ASN A 184 -1.39 -24.77 1.86
N ASN A 185 -1.73 -25.74 2.71
CA ASN A 185 -2.61 -26.88 2.37
C ASN A 185 -4.09 -26.54 2.09
N TRP A 186 -4.55 -25.31 2.31
CA TRP A 186 -5.96 -24.91 2.12
C TRP A 186 -6.16 -23.84 1.04
N THR A 187 -5.11 -23.49 0.30
CA THR A 187 -5.16 -22.53 -0.80
C THR A 187 -4.92 -23.28 -2.12
N PRO A 188 -5.75 -23.07 -3.17
CA PRO A 188 -5.47 -23.61 -4.49
C PRO A 188 -4.14 -23.06 -5.05
N ALA A 189 -3.37 -23.86 -5.80
CA ALA A 189 -2.23 -23.36 -6.57
C ALA A 189 -2.66 -22.26 -7.55
N LEU A 190 -1.72 -21.48 -8.08
CA LEU A 190 -2.05 -20.37 -9.00
C LEU A 190 -2.72 -20.87 -10.29
N ASN A 191 -2.35 -22.06 -10.77
CA ASN A 191 -3.00 -22.75 -11.88
C ASN A 191 -4.28 -23.54 -11.53
N GLU A 192 -4.72 -23.52 -10.27
CA GLU A 192 -5.98 -24.10 -9.80
C GLU A 192 -7.05 -23.02 -9.61
N THR A 193 -8.32 -23.37 -9.83
CA THR A 193 -9.44 -22.43 -9.77
C THR A 193 -9.63 -21.85 -8.37
N TRP A 194 -9.68 -20.52 -8.27
CA TRP A 194 -10.12 -19.82 -7.06
C TRP A 194 -11.65 -19.67 -7.03
N THR A 195 -12.27 -20.19 -5.98
CA THR A 195 -13.73 -20.27 -5.80
C THR A 195 -14.21 -19.10 -4.94
N TRP A 196 -14.50 -17.98 -5.59
CA TRP A 196 -14.98 -16.74 -4.94
C TRP A 196 -16.19 -16.99 -4.04
N GLY A 197 -16.08 -16.60 -2.76
CA GLY A 197 -17.10 -16.80 -1.72
C GLY A 197 -16.86 -18.03 -0.85
N VAL A 198 -16.03 -18.98 -1.31
CA VAL A 198 -15.60 -20.18 -0.57
C VAL A 198 -14.13 -20.05 -0.14
N ASP A 199 -13.23 -19.84 -1.10
CA ASP A 199 -11.80 -19.60 -0.85
C ASP A 199 -11.61 -18.20 -0.24
N ARG A 200 -10.70 -18.09 0.74
CA ARG A 200 -10.53 -16.88 1.56
C ARG A 200 -9.20 -16.18 1.39
N ILE A 201 -9.27 -14.86 1.20
CA ILE A 201 -8.12 -13.97 1.10
C ILE A 201 -7.59 -13.68 2.51
N TYR A 202 -6.41 -14.20 2.81
CA TYR A 202 -5.59 -13.80 3.94
C TYR A 202 -4.32 -13.16 3.38
N GLY A 203 -4.29 -11.83 3.31
CA GLY A 203 -3.23 -11.09 2.62
C GLY A 203 -2.57 -10.01 3.47
N VAL A 204 -1.49 -9.48 2.93
CA VAL A 204 -0.83 -8.25 3.41
C VAL A 204 -0.58 -7.31 2.25
N ASN A 205 -0.55 -6.02 2.53
CA ASN A 205 -0.05 -5.04 1.58
C ASN A 205 1.48 -5.02 1.59
N LEU A 206 2.05 -4.63 0.46
CA LEU A 206 3.46 -4.28 0.32
C LEU A 206 3.61 -2.74 0.19
N GLY A 207 2.85 -2.01 1.01
CA GLY A 207 2.86 -0.55 1.09
C GLY A 207 4.22 0.00 1.50
N GLY A 208 4.51 1.25 1.14
CA GLY A 208 5.83 1.86 1.30
C GLY A 208 6.96 1.31 0.40
N TRP A 209 6.72 0.33 -0.48
CA TRP A 209 7.78 -0.26 -1.32
C TRP A 209 8.00 0.53 -2.63
N PHE A 210 7.01 0.56 -3.52
CA PHE A 210 7.08 1.30 -4.80
C PHE A 210 6.41 2.67 -4.77
N VAL A 211 5.65 2.95 -3.72
CA VAL A 211 5.06 4.25 -3.42
C VAL A 211 5.47 4.59 -1.99
N LEU A 212 6.17 5.71 -1.78
CA LEU A 212 6.82 6.01 -0.51
C LEU A 212 5.93 6.80 0.46
N GLU A 213 5.63 6.15 1.59
CA GLU A 213 4.94 6.77 2.72
C GLU A 213 5.90 7.13 3.85
N PRO A 214 5.81 8.35 4.41
CA PRO A 214 6.64 8.78 5.54
C PRO A 214 6.65 7.85 6.75
N PHE A 215 5.52 7.25 7.12
CA PHE A 215 5.44 6.40 8.31
C PHE A 215 5.90 4.95 8.05
N ILE A 216 5.96 4.52 6.79
CA ILE A 216 6.43 3.19 6.39
C ILE A 216 7.93 3.20 6.07
N ALA A 217 8.46 4.26 5.45
CA ALA A 217 9.87 4.42 5.12
C ALA A 217 10.54 5.62 5.82
N PRO A 218 10.39 5.82 7.15
CA PRO A 218 10.72 7.07 7.83
C PRO A 218 12.19 7.51 7.70
N ALA A 219 13.15 6.57 7.59
CA ALA A 219 14.55 6.92 7.40
C ALA A 219 14.83 7.70 6.10
N LEU A 220 14.04 7.50 5.03
CA LEU A 220 14.19 8.27 3.78
C LEU A 220 13.77 9.74 3.98
N PHE A 221 12.65 9.96 4.69
CA PHE A 221 12.12 11.30 4.97
C PHE A 221 12.90 12.02 6.08
N GLN A 222 13.43 11.30 7.07
CA GLN A 222 14.33 11.87 8.09
C GLN A 222 15.67 12.35 7.50
N ALA A 223 16.11 11.78 6.37
CA ALA A 223 17.24 12.30 5.61
C ALA A 223 16.92 13.58 4.80
N TYR A 224 15.63 13.89 4.62
CA TYR A 224 15.13 15.06 3.88
C TYR A 224 13.96 15.74 4.64
N PRO A 225 14.21 16.42 5.78
CA PRO A 225 13.15 16.86 6.69
C PRO A 225 12.12 17.86 6.14
N SER A 226 12.32 18.38 4.92
CA SER A 226 11.37 19.22 4.18
C SER A 226 10.50 18.46 3.18
N ALA A 227 10.63 17.14 3.07
CA ALA A 227 9.76 16.28 2.27
C ALA A 227 8.51 15.84 3.06
N SER A 228 7.34 15.89 2.43
CA SER A 228 6.04 15.41 2.95
C SER A 228 5.56 14.12 2.28
N ASP A 229 6.07 13.84 1.09
CA ASP A 229 5.57 12.87 0.11
C ASP A 229 6.68 12.51 -0.90
N GLU A 230 6.43 11.53 -1.79
CA GLU A 230 7.45 11.10 -2.76
C GLU A 230 7.79 12.20 -3.79
N TRP A 231 6.87 13.12 -4.12
CA TRP A 231 7.14 14.26 -5.00
C TRP A 231 8.22 15.17 -4.42
N SER A 232 8.02 15.66 -3.20
CA SER A 232 8.97 16.54 -2.50
C SER A 232 10.28 15.82 -2.18
N LEU A 233 10.21 14.55 -1.76
CA LEU A 233 11.38 13.69 -1.53
C LEU A 233 12.22 13.51 -2.80
N SER A 234 11.58 13.17 -3.92
CA SER A 234 12.27 12.94 -5.20
C SER A 234 12.85 14.22 -5.78
N THR A 235 12.19 15.36 -5.58
CA THR A 235 12.70 16.69 -5.96
C THR A 235 14.04 16.98 -5.25
N LEU A 236 14.10 16.73 -3.93
CA LEU A 236 15.32 16.93 -3.14
C LEU A 236 16.41 15.92 -3.53
N MET A 237 16.07 14.64 -3.70
CA MET A 237 17.03 13.63 -4.16
C MET A 237 17.55 13.89 -5.59
N ARG A 238 16.79 14.57 -6.47
CA ARG A 238 17.27 15.03 -7.78
C ARG A 238 18.25 16.20 -7.65
N ALA A 239 17.99 17.16 -6.76
CA ALA A 239 18.92 18.26 -6.48
C ALA A 239 20.28 17.76 -5.96
N ASP A 240 20.27 16.71 -5.14
CA ASP A 240 21.47 16.01 -4.66
C ASP A 240 22.13 15.10 -5.71
N GLY A 241 21.46 14.81 -6.83
CA GLY A 241 21.90 13.80 -7.80
C GLY A 241 21.84 12.35 -7.31
N THR A 242 21.06 12.06 -6.26
CA THR A 242 21.02 10.74 -5.59
C THR A 242 19.75 9.92 -5.81
N LEU A 243 18.73 10.47 -6.48
CA LEU A 243 17.41 9.83 -6.68
C LEU A 243 17.50 8.34 -7.06
N GLN A 244 18.14 8.03 -8.19
CA GLN A 244 18.21 6.66 -8.68
C GLN A 244 18.88 5.73 -7.67
N ALA A 245 20.03 6.12 -7.12
CA ALA A 245 20.78 5.29 -6.17
C ALA A 245 20.00 5.02 -4.87
N LYS A 246 19.22 6.00 -4.39
CA LYS A 246 18.41 5.85 -3.17
C LYS A 246 17.15 5.02 -3.40
N MET A 247 16.42 5.28 -4.48
CA MET A 247 15.21 4.52 -4.82
C MET A 247 15.55 3.07 -5.19
N GLU A 248 16.61 2.81 -5.98
CA GLU A 248 16.99 1.44 -6.30
C GLU A 248 17.49 0.67 -5.07
N ALA A 249 18.23 1.30 -4.16
CA ALA A 249 18.60 0.67 -2.89
C ALA A 249 17.37 0.32 -2.03
N HIS A 250 16.34 1.18 -2.01
CA HIS A 250 15.07 0.90 -1.34
C HIS A 250 14.28 -0.21 -2.04
N TYR A 251 14.08 -0.13 -3.35
CA TYR A 251 13.38 -1.15 -4.13
C TYR A 251 14.06 -2.52 -4.05
N ASP A 252 15.40 -2.57 -3.95
CA ASP A 252 16.14 -3.83 -3.89
C ASP A 252 16.13 -4.48 -2.49
N THR A 253 16.12 -3.67 -1.42
CA THR A 253 16.30 -4.15 -0.03
C THR A 253 15.08 -4.05 0.88
N PHE A 254 14.05 -3.27 0.51
CA PHE A 254 12.88 -3.09 1.38
C PHE A 254 11.98 -4.32 1.38
N ILE A 255 11.66 -4.92 0.23
CA ILE A 255 11.01 -6.24 0.16
C ILE A 255 11.90 -7.20 -0.63
N THR A 256 12.09 -8.38 -0.07
CA THR A 256 13.02 -9.42 -0.54
C THR A 256 12.29 -10.73 -0.83
N GLU A 257 12.97 -11.69 -1.46
CA GLU A 257 12.43 -13.05 -1.66
C GLU A 257 12.05 -13.72 -0.33
N GLN A 258 12.83 -13.46 0.73
CA GLN A 258 12.56 -13.99 2.06
C GLN A 258 11.27 -13.42 2.66
N ASP A 259 10.92 -12.16 2.39
CA ASP A 259 9.64 -11.59 2.84
C ASP A 259 8.44 -12.35 2.24
N ILE A 260 8.50 -12.70 0.96
CA ILE A 260 7.41 -13.43 0.28
C ILE A 260 7.32 -14.88 0.79
N ALA A 261 8.48 -15.48 1.08
CA ALA A 261 8.56 -16.77 1.74
C ALA A 261 7.99 -16.74 3.18
N GLU A 262 8.27 -15.70 3.95
CA GLU A 262 7.73 -15.48 5.31
C GLU A 262 6.21 -15.21 5.30
N ILE A 263 5.70 -14.50 4.29
CA ILE A 263 4.26 -14.28 4.06
C ILE A 263 3.56 -15.64 3.88
N ALA A 264 4.05 -16.49 2.96
CA ALA A 264 3.52 -17.86 2.82
C ALA A 264 3.68 -18.68 4.11
N GLY A 265 4.82 -18.53 4.80
CA GLY A 265 5.11 -19.16 6.09
C GLY A 265 4.16 -18.76 7.23
N ALA A 266 3.59 -17.56 7.17
CA ALA A 266 2.56 -17.06 8.09
C ALA A 266 1.15 -17.60 7.77
N GLY A 267 1.00 -18.45 6.75
CA GLY A 267 -0.30 -18.99 6.32
C GLY A 267 -1.12 -18.03 5.46
N LEU A 268 -0.52 -16.92 5.01
CA LEU A 268 -1.12 -15.99 4.06
C LEU A 268 -1.08 -16.58 2.64
N ASN A 269 -1.94 -16.07 1.75
CA ASN A 269 -2.09 -16.57 0.39
C ASN A 269 -2.18 -15.49 -0.70
N TRP A 270 -2.25 -14.21 -0.30
CA TRP A 270 -2.27 -13.06 -1.22
C TRP A 270 -1.32 -11.94 -0.76
N VAL A 271 -0.90 -11.09 -1.70
CA VAL A 271 -0.38 -9.74 -1.43
C VAL A 271 -1.16 -8.70 -2.23
N ARG A 272 -1.35 -7.50 -1.67
CA ARG A 272 -1.79 -6.31 -2.41
C ARG A 272 -0.57 -5.43 -2.65
N LEU A 273 -0.37 -5.02 -3.90
CA LEU A 273 0.84 -4.31 -4.34
C LEU A 273 0.50 -2.91 -4.85
N PRO A 274 0.62 -1.89 -3.99
CA PRO A 274 0.68 -0.50 -4.41
C PRO A 274 1.80 -0.28 -5.44
N ILE A 275 1.43 0.16 -6.65
CA ILE A 275 2.33 0.60 -7.70
C ILE A 275 1.99 2.03 -8.14
N PRO A 276 2.99 2.85 -8.52
CA PRO A 276 2.74 4.19 -9.03
C PRO A 276 2.62 4.21 -10.55
N PHE A 277 1.95 5.25 -11.08
CA PHE A 277 1.95 5.49 -12.53
C PHE A 277 3.36 5.76 -13.11
N TRP A 278 4.29 6.32 -12.32
CA TRP A 278 5.67 6.56 -12.75
C TRP A 278 6.52 5.28 -12.86
N ALA A 279 5.99 4.11 -12.49
CA ALA A 279 6.54 2.83 -12.92
C ALA A 279 6.44 2.63 -14.44
N ILE A 280 5.62 3.44 -15.15
CA ILE A 280 5.45 3.43 -16.60
C ILE A 280 6.16 4.64 -17.24
N SER A 281 5.69 5.87 -16.97
CA SER A 281 6.31 7.11 -17.47
C SER A 281 6.10 8.30 -16.54
N SER A 282 6.96 9.32 -16.65
CA SER A 282 6.83 10.61 -15.96
C SER A 282 7.01 11.74 -16.95
N TRP A 283 6.33 12.87 -16.75
CA TRP A 283 6.33 13.96 -17.73
C TRP A 283 7.11 15.17 -17.19
N SER A 284 8.17 15.55 -17.91
CA SER A 284 9.04 16.68 -17.55
C SER A 284 8.41 18.06 -17.79
N ASN A 285 7.20 18.10 -18.30
CA ASN A 285 6.34 19.27 -18.46
C ASN A 285 4.88 18.78 -18.39
N VAL A 286 4.19 19.10 -17.31
CA VAL A 286 2.76 18.83 -17.11
C VAL A 286 1.93 20.11 -17.05
N GLY A 287 2.41 21.17 -17.71
CA GLY A 287 1.79 22.48 -17.79
C GLY A 287 2.56 23.57 -17.03
N VAL A 288 1.95 24.75 -16.94
CA VAL A 288 2.49 25.91 -16.24
C VAL A 288 1.62 26.36 -15.07
N ASP A 289 2.27 26.77 -13.98
CA ASP A 289 1.60 27.27 -12.78
C ASP A 289 1.11 28.73 -12.93
N ALA A 290 0.55 29.29 -11.86
CA ALA A 290 0.05 30.67 -11.84
C ALA A 290 1.14 31.75 -12.01
N ASP A 291 2.39 31.43 -11.68
CA ASP A 291 3.55 32.32 -11.77
C ASP A 291 4.32 32.15 -13.10
N GLY A 292 3.93 31.16 -13.92
CA GLY A 292 4.49 30.87 -15.24
C GLY A 292 5.63 29.86 -15.26
N ASN A 293 5.90 29.15 -14.15
CA ASN A 293 6.90 28.09 -14.10
C ASN A 293 6.34 26.80 -14.71
N VAL A 294 7.20 25.99 -15.34
CA VAL A 294 6.82 24.66 -15.83
C VAL A 294 6.77 23.68 -14.65
N GLU A 295 5.60 23.07 -14.43
CA GLU A 295 5.44 21.97 -13.48
C GLU A 295 6.01 20.69 -14.12
N SER A 296 6.81 19.93 -13.37
CA SER A 296 7.56 18.76 -13.85
C SER A 296 7.49 17.65 -12.83
N GLU A 297 7.18 16.42 -13.26
CA GLU A 297 7.04 15.27 -12.38
C GLU A 297 8.43 14.79 -11.91
N PRO A 298 8.73 14.77 -10.60
CA PRO A 298 10.09 14.58 -10.10
C PRO A 298 10.46 13.11 -9.86
N PHE A 299 9.55 12.17 -10.08
CA PHE A 299 9.68 10.77 -9.72
C PHE A 299 10.78 10.01 -10.48
N LEU A 300 11.10 8.79 -10.05
CA LEU A 300 12.03 7.91 -10.79
C LEU A 300 11.28 7.05 -11.81
N GLU A 301 11.30 7.51 -13.06
CA GLU A 301 10.57 6.90 -14.18
C GLU A 301 11.02 5.48 -14.53
N GLY A 302 10.06 4.58 -14.73
CA GLY A 302 10.23 3.22 -15.31
C GLY A 302 10.97 2.20 -14.43
N VAL A 303 11.84 2.66 -13.54
CA VAL A 303 12.77 1.81 -12.78
C VAL A 303 12.06 0.86 -11.81
N ALA A 304 10.91 1.25 -11.26
CA ALA A 304 10.12 0.39 -10.37
C ALA A 304 9.62 -0.90 -11.06
N TRP A 305 9.36 -0.87 -12.38
CA TRP A 305 8.72 -1.99 -13.09
C TRP A 305 9.51 -3.30 -13.02
N LYS A 306 10.85 -3.24 -13.13
CA LYS A 306 11.68 -4.45 -13.03
C LYS A 306 11.61 -5.13 -11.65
N TYR A 307 11.35 -4.36 -10.59
CA TYR A 307 11.17 -4.87 -9.23
C TYR A 307 9.74 -5.40 -9.02
N ILE A 308 8.73 -4.78 -9.65
CA ILE A 308 7.35 -5.30 -9.72
C ILE A 308 7.31 -6.68 -10.41
N VAL A 309 7.97 -6.82 -11.56
CA VAL A 309 8.03 -8.13 -12.25
C VAL A 309 8.89 -9.15 -11.50
N ARG A 310 9.91 -8.71 -10.74
CA ARG A 310 10.65 -9.57 -9.81
C ARG A 310 9.74 -10.12 -8.70
N LEU A 311 8.83 -9.31 -8.16
CA LEU A 311 7.81 -9.80 -7.23
C LEU A 311 6.93 -10.87 -7.88
N PHE A 312 6.49 -10.70 -9.13
CA PHE A 312 5.64 -11.71 -9.78
C PHE A 312 6.33 -13.08 -9.88
N GLY A 313 7.66 -13.10 -10.08
CA GLY A 313 8.47 -14.32 -9.99
C GLY A 313 8.47 -14.94 -8.59
N TRP A 314 8.68 -14.14 -7.54
CA TRP A 314 8.62 -14.62 -6.15
C TRP A 314 7.22 -15.09 -5.75
N ALA A 315 6.18 -14.34 -6.12
CA ALA A 315 4.79 -14.69 -5.87
C ALA A 315 4.43 -16.04 -6.49
N ARG A 316 4.83 -16.27 -7.75
CA ARG A 316 4.74 -17.58 -8.41
C ARG A 316 5.50 -18.67 -7.64
N LYS A 317 6.77 -18.44 -7.29
CA LYS A 317 7.63 -19.40 -6.60
C LYS A 317 7.02 -19.90 -5.28
N TYR A 318 6.28 -19.06 -4.55
CA TYR A 318 5.62 -19.42 -3.27
C TYR A 318 4.11 -19.65 -3.36
N GLY A 319 3.49 -19.57 -4.56
CA GLY A 319 2.06 -19.78 -4.77
C GLY A 319 1.15 -18.64 -4.28
N ILE A 320 1.70 -17.45 -4.09
CA ILE A 320 1.00 -16.24 -3.61
C ILE A 320 0.31 -15.54 -4.79
N ARG A 321 -0.96 -15.15 -4.61
CA ARG A 321 -1.71 -14.32 -5.58
C ARG A 321 -1.46 -12.83 -5.34
N VAL A 322 -1.55 -12.03 -6.39
CA VAL A 322 -1.33 -10.58 -6.35
C VAL A 322 -2.63 -9.85 -6.70
N ASN A 323 -3.08 -8.97 -5.80
CA ASN A 323 -3.92 -7.83 -6.16
C ASN A 323 -2.98 -6.68 -6.52
N LEU A 324 -2.81 -6.39 -7.80
CA LEU A 324 -2.01 -5.23 -8.24
C LEU A 324 -2.85 -3.97 -8.03
N ASP A 325 -2.28 -2.88 -7.51
CA ASP A 325 -3.06 -1.68 -7.18
C ASP A 325 -2.40 -0.42 -7.73
N LEU A 326 -3.08 0.31 -8.63
CA LEU A 326 -2.62 1.60 -9.13
C LEU A 326 -2.90 2.67 -8.06
N HIS A 327 -1.91 2.81 -7.17
CA HIS A 327 -2.04 3.57 -5.94
C HIS A 327 -1.92 5.10 -6.16
N THR A 328 -1.31 5.51 -7.28
CA THR A 328 -1.11 6.93 -7.63
C THR A 328 -1.65 7.25 -9.01
N ILE A 329 -2.39 8.37 -9.11
CA ILE A 329 -3.05 8.84 -10.33
C ILE A 329 -2.52 10.23 -10.69
N PRO A 330 -2.29 10.54 -11.98
CA PRO A 330 -1.94 11.88 -12.44
C PRO A 330 -2.90 12.97 -11.93
N GLY A 331 -2.35 14.04 -11.37
CA GLY A 331 -3.13 15.12 -10.74
C GLY A 331 -3.62 14.81 -9.31
N SER A 332 -3.37 13.61 -8.80
CA SER A 332 -3.89 13.03 -7.55
C SER A 332 -5.41 12.83 -7.52
N GLN A 333 -5.81 11.67 -7.02
CA GLN A 333 -7.19 11.25 -6.77
C GLN A 333 -7.69 11.51 -5.33
N ASN A 334 -6.79 11.89 -4.40
CA ASN A 334 -7.14 12.10 -2.98
C ASN A 334 -6.37 13.21 -2.25
N GLY A 335 -5.33 13.80 -2.84
CA GLY A 335 -4.53 14.86 -2.23
C GLY A 335 -3.65 14.42 -1.04
N TYR A 336 -3.57 13.12 -0.75
CA TYR A 336 -2.76 12.54 0.33
C TYR A 336 -1.36 12.14 -0.15
N ASN A 337 -0.41 12.04 0.78
CA ASN A 337 1.00 11.77 0.48
C ASN A 337 1.24 10.45 -0.29
N HIS A 338 0.48 9.39 0.03
CA HIS A 338 0.52 8.11 -0.67
C HIS A 338 -0.07 8.15 -2.09
N SER A 339 -0.74 9.22 -2.53
CA SER A 339 -0.97 9.46 -3.98
C SER A 339 0.26 9.99 -4.73
N GLY A 340 1.41 10.09 -4.05
CA GLY A 340 2.68 10.59 -4.57
C GLY A 340 2.91 12.09 -4.33
N LYS A 341 1.85 12.90 -4.27
CA LYS A 341 1.92 14.35 -4.06
C LYS A 341 0.77 14.84 -3.17
N THR A 342 1.10 15.47 -2.04
CA THR A 342 0.09 16.07 -1.16
C THR A 342 -0.52 17.34 -1.79
N GLY A 343 -1.81 17.60 -1.57
CA GLY A 343 -2.45 18.88 -1.91
C GLY A 343 -3.75 18.74 -2.70
N GLN A 344 -3.83 19.39 -3.86
CA GLN A 344 -5.04 19.46 -4.68
C GLN A 344 -5.33 18.17 -5.44
N ILE A 345 -6.60 17.77 -5.49
CA ILE A 345 -7.13 16.70 -6.35
C ILE A 345 -7.44 17.32 -7.72
N ASN A 346 -6.65 17.01 -8.74
CA ASN A 346 -6.83 17.47 -10.12
C ASN A 346 -7.20 16.32 -11.09
N PHE A 347 -7.36 15.09 -10.60
CA PHE A 347 -7.98 14.00 -11.36
C PHE A 347 -9.51 14.18 -11.35
N LEU A 348 -10.16 14.21 -12.53
CA LEU A 348 -11.60 14.43 -12.72
C LEU A 348 -12.20 15.65 -11.97
N ASN A 349 -11.36 16.61 -11.60
CA ASN A 349 -11.72 17.78 -10.81
C ASN A 349 -10.92 18.99 -11.31
N GLY A 350 -11.58 20.13 -11.43
CA GLY A 350 -11.05 21.35 -12.05
C GLY A 350 -10.69 21.18 -13.53
N ILE A 351 -10.04 22.21 -14.08
CA ILE A 351 -9.86 22.34 -15.54
C ILE A 351 -8.94 21.27 -16.15
N MET A 352 -8.02 20.69 -15.38
CA MET A 352 -7.16 19.58 -15.84
C MET A 352 -7.78 18.19 -15.63
N GLY A 353 -8.99 18.11 -15.07
CA GLY A 353 -9.65 16.85 -14.68
C GLY A 353 -9.73 15.80 -15.79
N ILE A 354 -10.11 16.20 -17.01
CA ILE A 354 -10.21 15.29 -18.16
C ILE A 354 -8.81 14.86 -18.64
N ALA A 355 -7.88 15.80 -18.79
CA ALA A 355 -6.52 15.51 -19.25
C ALA A 355 -5.80 14.51 -18.33
N ASN A 356 -5.90 14.73 -17.01
CA ASN A 356 -5.38 13.79 -16.00
C ASN A 356 -6.07 12.42 -16.07
N ALA A 357 -7.39 12.38 -16.28
CA ALA A 357 -8.12 11.12 -16.41
C ALA A 357 -7.78 10.35 -17.69
N GLN A 358 -7.48 11.04 -18.80
CA GLN A 358 -6.93 10.38 -19.99
C GLN A 358 -5.60 9.70 -19.66
N ARG A 359 -4.67 10.34 -18.91
CA ARG A 359 -3.39 9.71 -18.52
C ARG A 359 -3.62 8.49 -17.62
N ALA A 360 -4.57 8.57 -16.70
CA ALA A 360 -4.96 7.44 -15.86
C ALA A 360 -5.44 6.24 -16.70
N LEU A 361 -6.34 6.45 -17.67
CA LEU A 361 -6.81 5.39 -18.58
C LEU A 361 -5.68 4.78 -19.41
N ASP A 362 -4.76 5.60 -19.95
CA ASP A 362 -3.65 5.09 -20.76
C ASP A 362 -2.67 4.24 -19.92
N TYR A 363 -2.43 4.62 -18.66
CA TYR A 363 -1.66 3.79 -17.72
C TYR A 363 -2.38 2.50 -17.31
N ILE A 364 -3.69 2.55 -17.05
CA ILE A 364 -4.52 1.36 -16.77
C ILE A 364 -4.50 0.41 -17.98
N ARG A 365 -4.56 0.94 -19.21
CA ARG A 365 -4.42 0.18 -20.46
C ARG A 365 -3.09 -0.55 -20.52
N ILE A 366 -1.98 0.18 -20.41
CA ILE A 366 -0.61 -0.39 -20.48
C ILE A 366 -0.37 -1.46 -19.39
N ILE A 367 -0.90 -1.27 -18.18
CA ILE A 367 -0.83 -2.29 -17.11
C ILE A 367 -1.67 -3.53 -17.49
N THR A 368 -2.91 -3.32 -17.96
CA THR A 368 -3.84 -4.39 -18.35
C THR A 368 -3.25 -5.26 -19.45
N GLU A 369 -2.67 -4.63 -20.47
CA GLU A 369 -1.95 -5.26 -21.57
C GLU A 369 -0.81 -6.16 -21.06
N PHE A 370 0.00 -5.67 -20.12
CA PHE A 370 1.07 -6.49 -19.55
C PHE A 370 0.56 -7.66 -18.71
N ILE A 371 -0.35 -7.43 -17.75
CA ILE A 371 -0.77 -8.47 -16.78
C ILE A 371 -1.70 -9.53 -17.38
N SER A 372 -2.30 -9.26 -18.54
CA SER A 372 -3.19 -10.21 -19.23
C SER A 372 -2.44 -11.23 -20.09
N GLN A 373 -1.13 -11.03 -20.33
CA GLN A 373 -0.27 -12.04 -20.95
C GLN A 373 -0.31 -13.34 -20.12
N PRO A 374 -0.31 -14.53 -20.75
CA PRO A 374 -0.35 -15.82 -20.05
C PRO A 374 0.66 -15.95 -18.91
N GLU A 375 1.85 -15.37 -19.10
CA GLU A 375 2.99 -15.29 -18.18
C GLU A 375 2.72 -14.57 -16.84
N TYR A 376 1.60 -13.85 -16.70
CA TYR A 376 1.25 -13.08 -15.50
C TYR A 376 -0.21 -13.24 -15.05
N SER A 377 -1.10 -13.66 -15.96
CA SER A 377 -2.55 -13.76 -15.73
C SER A 377 -2.99 -14.65 -14.55
N ASP A 378 -2.16 -15.61 -14.14
CA ASP A 378 -2.40 -16.50 -12.99
C ASP A 378 -1.80 -16.00 -11.66
N VAL A 379 -0.81 -15.11 -11.73
CA VAL A 379 -0.22 -14.40 -10.58
C VAL A 379 -1.04 -13.17 -10.22
N VAL A 380 -1.62 -12.46 -11.20
CA VAL A 380 -2.36 -11.19 -11.02
C VAL A 380 -3.86 -11.36 -11.35
N PRO A 381 -4.65 -12.12 -10.56
CA PRO A 381 -6.08 -12.31 -10.80
C PRO A 381 -6.96 -11.10 -10.42
N MET A 382 -6.38 -10.03 -9.84
CA MET A 382 -7.10 -8.81 -9.46
C MET A 382 -6.23 -7.58 -9.71
N PHE A 383 -6.85 -6.50 -10.21
CA PHE A 383 -6.23 -5.21 -10.47
C PHE A 383 -7.11 -4.10 -9.88
N GLY A 384 -6.67 -3.50 -8.77
CA GLY A 384 -7.12 -2.19 -8.29
C GLY A 384 -6.75 -1.11 -9.29
N ILE A 385 -7.74 -0.59 -10.02
CA ILE A 385 -7.50 0.41 -11.07
C ILE A 385 -7.29 1.83 -10.52
N MET A 386 -7.66 2.06 -9.26
CA MET A 386 -7.48 3.33 -8.56
C MET A 386 -7.65 3.17 -7.04
N ASN A 387 -6.60 3.44 -6.29
CA ASN A 387 -6.67 3.49 -4.82
C ASN A 387 -7.37 4.75 -4.30
N GLU A 388 -8.16 4.62 -3.23
CA GLU A 388 -8.67 5.73 -2.39
C GLU A 388 -9.20 6.99 -3.11
N ALA A 389 -9.90 6.84 -4.23
CA ALA A 389 -10.51 7.97 -4.94
C ALA A 389 -11.47 8.78 -4.03
N ARG A 390 -11.26 10.09 -3.87
CA ARG A 390 -12.15 10.93 -3.07
C ARG A 390 -13.42 11.32 -3.82
N LEU A 391 -14.43 10.47 -3.73
CA LEU A 391 -15.72 10.64 -4.40
C LEU A 391 -16.42 11.96 -4.03
N GLY A 392 -16.25 12.44 -2.80
CA GLY A 392 -16.80 13.74 -2.35
C GLY A 392 -16.18 14.98 -3.01
N ASP A 393 -14.96 14.87 -3.54
CA ASP A 393 -14.26 15.96 -4.23
C ASP A 393 -14.33 15.81 -5.77
N ILE A 394 -14.37 14.56 -6.26
CA ILE A 394 -14.43 14.22 -7.69
C ILE A 394 -15.87 14.30 -8.23
N GLY A 395 -16.85 13.81 -7.45
CA GLY A 395 -18.24 13.62 -7.87
C GLY A 395 -18.57 12.15 -8.21
N ARG A 396 -19.80 11.73 -7.89
CA ARG A 396 -20.29 10.35 -8.11
C ARG A 396 -20.30 9.98 -9.58
N ASP A 397 -20.83 10.85 -10.42
CA ASP A 397 -21.14 10.55 -11.83
C ASP A 397 -19.85 10.50 -12.65
N GLN A 398 -18.94 11.44 -12.38
CA GLN A 398 -17.60 11.53 -12.98
C GLN A 398 -16.81 10.23 -12.77
N LEU A 399 -16.78 9.76 -11.52
CA LEU A 399 -16.08 8.53 -11.15
C LEU A 399 -16.80 7.28 -11.68
N SER A 400 -18.14 7.30 -11.75
CA SER A 400 -18.94 6.20 -12.30
C SER A 400 -18.71 6.03 -13.81
N SER A 401 -18.70 7.14 -14.57
CA SER A 401 -18.31 7.15 -15.98
C SER A 401 -16.87 6.69 -16.19
N PHE A 402 -15.92 7.10 -15.35
CA PHE A 402 -14.54 6.62 -15.43
C PHE A 402 -14.43 5.11 -15.19
N TYR A 403 -15.14 4.57 -14.19
CA TYR A 403 -15.14 3.13 -13.93
C TYR A 403 -15.82 2.33 -15.06
N LEU A 404 -16.84 2.86 -15.72
CA LEU A 404 -17.47 2.23 -16.89
C LEU A 404 -16.58 2.30 -18.15
N GLU A 405 -15.90 3.43 -18.40
CA GLU A 405 -14.92 3.56 -19.48
C GLU A 405 -13.73 2.61 -19.27
N ALA A 406 -13.17 2.58 -18.06
CA ALA A 406 -12.09 1.67 -17.69
C ALA A 406 -12.54 0.20 -17.80
N HIS A 407 -13.76 -0.15 -17.37
CA HIS A 407 -14.31 -1.50 -17.55
C HIS A 407 -14.42 -1.88 -19.02
N THR A 408 -14.94 -0.97 -19.85
CA THR A 408 -15.13 -1.17 -21.30
C THR A 408 -13.79 -1.38 -21.99
N MET A 409 -12.78 -0.55 -21.69
CA MET A 409 -11.42 -0.69 -22.22
C MET A 409 -10.76 -2.01 -21.76
N ILE A 410 -10.78 -2.32 -20.47
CA ILE A 410 -10.17 -3.55 -19.92
C ILE A 410 -10.83 -4.80 -20.51
N ARG A 411 -12.16 -4.83 -20.66
CA ARG A 411 -12.88 -5.98 -21.24
C ARG A 411 -12.82 -6.03 -22.77
N GLY A 412 -12.48 -4.92 -23.43
CA GLY A 412 -12.07 -4.91 -24.83
C GLY A 412 -10.78 -5.72 -25.04
N ILE A 413 -9.73 -5.37 -24.29
CA ILE A 413 -8.41 -6.04 -24.31
C ILE A 413 -8.53 -7.50 -23.86
N THR A 414 -9.14 -7.73 -22.69
CA THR A 414 -9.08 -9.04 -22.01
C THR A 414 -10.16 -10.02 -22.47
N GLY A 415 -11.24 -9.53 -23.07
CA GLY A 415 -12.47 -10.27 -23.31
C GLY A 415 -13.37 -10.35 -22.06
N ILE A 416 -14.44 -11.13 -22.18
CA ILE A 416 -15.48 -11.27 -21.14
C ILE A 416 -15.60 -12.74 -20.70
N GLY A 417 -15.80 -12.95 -19.40
CA GLY A 417 -16.04 -14.26 -18.78
C GLY A 417 -14.85 -14.81 -17.98
N ALA A 418 -15.09 -15.84 -17.16
CA ALA A 418 -14.09 -16.38 -16.25
C ALA A 418 -12.78 -16.78 -16.97
N GLY A 419 -11.64 -16.28 -16.47
CA GLY A 419 -10.32 -16.43 -17.10
C GLY A 419 -9.98 -15.39 -18.19
N LYS A 420 -10.85 -14.40 -18.44
CA LYS A 420 -10.59 -13.29 -19.38
C LYS A 420 -10.13 -12.03 -18.66
N GLY A 421 -8.87 -12.04 -18.21
CA GLY A 421 -8.25 -10.96 -17.45
C GLY A 421 -8.67 -10.89 -15.97
N PRO A 422 -8.14 -9.91 -15.22
CA PRO A 422 -8.33 -9.81 -13.77
C PRO A 422 -9.74 -9.39 -13.37
N PHE A 423 -10.07 -9.56 -12.09
CA PHE A 423 -11.09 -8.74 -11.42
C PHE A 423 -10.66 -7.27 -11.44
N ILE A 424 -11.57 -6.38 -11.83
CA ILE A 424 -11.37 -4.93 -11.75
C ILE A 424 -11.79 -4.50 -10.35
N SER A 425 -10.85 -4.11 -9.49
CA SER A 425 -11.16 -3.65 -8.14
C SER A 425 -11.27 -2.13 -8.11
N ILE A 426 -12.31 -1.62 -7.46
CA ILE A 426 -12.57 -0.18 -7.28
C ILE A 426 -12.70 0.16 -5.79
N HIS A 427 -12.07 1.25 -5.33
CA HIS A 427 -12.22 1.70 -3.95
C HIS A 427 -13.64 2.24 -3.67
N ASP A 428 -14.14 2.07 -2.44
CA ASP A 428 -15.48 2.49 -2.00
C ASP A 428 -15.77 4.01 -2.04
N GLY A 429 -14.79 4.83 -2.43
CA GLY A 429 -14.93 6.28 -2.54
C GLY A 429 -14.98 7.04 -1.20
N PHE A 430 -14.60 6.38 -0.09
CA PHE A 430 -14.92 6.76 1.29
C PHE A 430 -16.43 6.85 1.56
N GLN A 431 -17.23 6.06 0.83
CA GLN A 431 -18.70 6.03 0.96
C GLN A 431 -19.15 4.73 1.61
N ALA A 432 -20.28 4.75 2.31
CA ALA A 432 -20.89 3.52 2.82
C ALA A 432 -21.10 2.51 1.68
N LEU A 433 -20.71 1.25 1.89
CA LEU A 433 -20.78 0.18 0.87
C LEU A 433 -22.18 -0.02 0.27
N SER A 434 -23.25 0.32 1.00
CA SER A 434 -24.63 0.31 0.52
C SER A 434 -24.88 1.31 -0.63
N SER A 435 -24.08 2.36 -0.77
CA SER A 435 -24.15 3.32 -1.89
C SER A 435 -23.67 2.75 -3.23
N TRP A 436 -23.05 1.56 -3.21
CA TRP A 436 -22.63 0.81 -4.39
C TRP A 436 -23.52 -0.41 -4.69
N ALA A 437 -24.59 -0.62 -3.91
CA ALA A 437 -25.51 -1.75 -4.13
C ALA A 437 -26.10 -1.70 -5.55
N GLY A 438 -25.96 -2.79 -6.30
CA GLY A 438 -26.38 -2.89 -7.71
C GLY A 438 -25.58 -2.07 -8.73
N PHE A 439 -24.52 -1.36 -8.34
CA PHE A 439 -23.69 -0.57 -9.26
C PHE A 439 -23.12 -1.43 -10.41
N LEU A 440 -23.27 -0.96 -11.65
CA LEU A 440 -22.89 -1.68 -12.87
C LEU A 440 -23.39 -3.14 -12.92
N ALA A 441 -24.62 -3.40 -12.49
CA ALA A 441 -25.21 -4.74 -12.52
C ALA A 441 -25.10 -5.38 -13.92
N GLY A 442 -24.52 -6.58 -13.99
CA GLY A 442 -24.20 -7.30 -15.24
C GLY A 442 -22.79 -7.06 -15.79
N SER A 443 -21.98 -6.21 -15.15
CA SER A 443 -20.56 -6.01 -15.51
C SER A 443 -19.71 -7.24 -15.22
N ASP A 444 -18.78 -7.54 -16.11
CA ASP A 444 -17.91 -8.71 -15.93
C ASP A 444 -16.81 -8.47 -14.88
N ARG A 445 -16.90 -9.17 -13.74
CA ARG A 445 -15.92 -9.24 -12.63
C ARG A 445 -15.39 -7.86 -12.20
N ILE A 446 -16.26 -7.06 -11.58
CA ILE A 446 -15.88 -5.92 -10.75
C ILE A 446 -15.91 -6.34 -9.27
N ALA A 447 -14.97 -5.84 -8.47
CA ALA A 447 -14.93 -5.99 -7.02
C ALA A 447 -14.88 -4.61 -6.33
N ILE A 448 -15.38 -4.51 -5.10
CA ILE A 448 -15.13 -3.34 -4.23
C ILE A 448 -13.97 -3.63 -3.29
N ASP A 449 -13.05 -2.69 -3.22
CA ASP A 449 -12.02 -2.59 -2.19
C ASP A 449 -12.50 -1.63 -1.07
N GLN A 450 -12.53 -2.11 0.18
CA GLN A 450 -12.88 -1.32 1.36
C GLN A 450 -11.70 -1.13 2.32
N HIS A 451 -11.53 0.09 2.84
CA HIS A 451 -10.43 0.47 3.74
C HIS A 451 -10.89 0.83 5.18
N PRO A 452 -11.42 -0.12 5.98
CA PRO A 452 -11.90 0.16 7.33
C PRO A 452 -10.77 0.41 8.35
N TYR A 453 -10.65 1.67 8.80
CA TYR A 453 -9.74 2.10 9.87
C TYR A 453 -10.49 2.77 11.04
N LEU A 454 -9.95 2.66 12.26
CA LEU A 454 -10.44 3.42 13.43
C LEU A 454 -9.54 4.62 13.80
N ALA A 455 -8.24 4.54 13.49
CA ALA A 455 -7.25 5.60 13.74
C ALA A 455 -7.72 6.98 13.26
N PHE A 456 -8.14 7.07 12.01
CA PHE A 456 -8.42 8.34 11.32
C PHE A 456 -9.85 8.86 11.52
N SER A 457 -10.56 8.38 12.54
CA SER A 457 -11.92 8.81 12.90
C SER A 457 -11.99 10.22 13.52
N GLY A 458 -10.85 10.86 13.80
CA GLY A 458 -10.77 12.15 14.52
C GLY A 458 -11.15 12.06 16.00
N ALA A 459 -11.57 10.90 16.49
CA ALA A 459 -11.93 10.67 17.88
C ALA A 459 -10.67 10.39 18.73
N PRO A 460 -10.64 10.83 20.01
CA PRO A 460 -9.44 10.71 20.84
C PRO A 460 -9.14 9.28 21.32
N ASN A 461 -10.03 8.32 21.06
CA ASN A 461 -9.86 6.88 21.29
C ASN A 461 -9.25 6.47 22.66
N ASN A 462 -9.61 7.24 23.69
CA ASN A 462 -9.11 7.13 25.07
C ASN A 462 -9.48 5.83 25.82
N ALA A 463 -10.35 4.97 25.27
CA ALA A 463 -10.72 3.72 25.93
C ALA A 463 -9.53 2.74 25.93
N PRO A 464 -9.20 2.10 27.07
CA PRO A 464 -8.03 1.24 27.17
C PRO A 464 -8.21 -0.02 26.32
N ILE A 465 -7.20 -0.35 25.51
CA ILE A 465 -7.09 -1.65 24.84
C ILE A 465 -6.48 -2.71 25.80
N ALA A 466 -5.65 -2.29 26.75
CA ALA A 466 -4.99 -3.13 27.74
C ALA A 466 -5.90 -3.42 28.95
N THR A 467 -7.01 -4.12 28.72
CA THR A 467 -8.02 -4.46 29.74
C THR A 467 -7.74 -5.77 30.50
N GLY A 468 -6.88 -6.64 29.98
CA GLY A 468 -6.54 -7.93 30.60
C GLY A 468 -5.88 -8.88 29.60
N GLU A 469 -5.71 -10.14 30.01
CA GLU A 469 -5.17 -11.23 29.17
C GLU A 469 -6.23 -12.30 28.84
N ASN A 470 -7.44 -12.20 29.38
CA ASN A 470 -8.55 -13.10 29.02
C ASN A 470 -9.03 -12.79 27.59
N PRO A 471 -9.02 -13.73 26.62
CA PRO A 471 -9.44 -13.46 25.25
C PRO A 471 -10.89 -12.93 25.09
N ASN A 472 -11.75 -13.13 26.10
CA ASN A 472 -13.11 -12.61 26.08
C ASN A 472 -13.21 -11.12 26.49
N ASP A 473 -12.23 -10.61 27.26
CA ASP A 473 -12.25 -9.26 27.85
C ASP A 473 -11.12 -8.35 27.33
N ALA A 474 -10.04 -8.93 26.82
CA ALA A 474 -8.86 -8.23 26.29
C ALA A 474 -9.23 -7.43 25.03
N GLY A 475 -8.71 -6.20 24.94
CA GLY A 475 -9.10 -5.22 23.92
C GLY A 475 -10.30 -4.37 24.32
N GLY A 476 -11.04 -4.75 25.36
CA GLY A 476 -12.18 -3.99 25.89
C GLY A 476 -13.29 -3.84 24.85
N GLN A 477 -13.70 -2.60 24.57
CA GLN A 477 -14.72 -2.33 23.56
C GLN A 477 -14.24 -2.53 22.11
N TRP A 478 -12.91 -2.45 21.86
CA TRP A 478 -12.39 -2.32 20.51
C TRP A 478 -12.65 -3.54 19.61
N PRO A 479 -12.50 -4.80 20.08
CA PRO A 479 -12.94 -5.99 19.32
C PRO A 479 -14.42 -5.95 18.94
N GLY A 480 -15.29 -5.49 19.87
CA GLY A 480 -16.73 -5.39 19.61
C GLY A 480 -17.09 -4.36 18.53
N ILE A 481 -16.33 -3.27 18.44
CA ILE A 481 -16.51 -2.22 17.43
C ILE A 481 -16.15 -2.75 16.03
N VAL A 482 -14.97 -3.36 15.87
CA VAL A 482 -14.52 -3.87 14.55
C VAL A 482 -15.36 -5.05 14.06
N CYS A 483 -15.92 -5.86 14.97
CA CYS A 483 -16.92 -6.88 14.63
C CYS A 483 -18.20 -6.31 13.99
N GLY A 484 -18.47 -5.01 14.12
CA GLY A 484 -19.54 -4.34 13.37
C GLY A 484 -19.30 -4.30 11.86
N TRP A 485 -18.03 -4.24 11.41
CA TRP A 485 -17.68 -4.15 9.98
C TRP A 485 -18.21 -5.32 9.16
N GLY A 486 -18.21 -6.54 9.74
CA GLY A 486 -18.58 -7.74 8.99
C GLY A 486 -20.03 -7.77 8.51
N SER A 487 -20.95 -7.09 9.20
CA SER A 487 -22.32 -6.93 8.66
C SER A 487 -22.37 -6.02 7.44
N THR A 488 -21.49 -5.02 7.36
CA THR A 488 -21.39 -4.09 6.22
C THR A 488 -20.80 -4.78 5.00
N LEU A 489 -19.69 -5.52 5.18
CA LEU A 489 -19.08 -6.29 4.08
C LEU A 489 -20.01 -7.42 3.60
N ASN A 490 -20.67 -8.17 4.49
CA ASN A 490 -21.55 -9.26 4.07
C ASN A 490 -22.83 -8.76 3.38
N ASN A 491 -23.35 -7.59 3.77
CA ASN A 491 -24.41 -6.92 3.01
C ASN A 491 -23.92 -6.53 1.61
N SER A 492 -22.73 -5.93 1.49
CA SER A 492 -22.13 -5.59 0.19
C SER A 492 -21.91 -6.83 -0.69
N ARG A 493 -21.40 -7.94 -0.12
CA ARG A 493 -21.25 -9.23 -0.82
C ARG A 493 -22.57 -9.76 -1.38
N SER A 494 -23.67 -9.50 -0.69
CA SER A 494 -25.02 -9.91 -1.09
C SER A 494 -25.69 -8.94 -2.09
N GLN A 495 -25.29 -7.66 -2.11
CA GLN A 495 -25.99 -6.57 -2.83
C GLN A 495 -25.21 -5.97 -4.01
N PHE A 496 -23.90 -6.17 -4.06
CA PHE A 496 -23.02 -5.67 -5.13
C PHE A 496 -22.33 -6.82 -5.88
N GLY A 497 -21.59 -7.67 -5.16
CA GLY A 497 -20.70 -8.68 -5.75
C GLY A 497 -19.48 -8.92 -4.87
N VAL A 498 -18.32 -9.24 -5.46
CA VAL A 498 -17.10 -9.48 -4.69
C VAL A 498 -16.69 -8.20 -3.94
N THR A 499 -16.61 -8.28 -2.61
CA THR A 499 -16.15 -7.17 -1.75
C THR A 499 -15.09 -7.69 -0.79
N VAL A 500 -13.95 -7.00 -0.76
CA VAL A 500 -12.76 -7.33 0.04
C VAL A 500 -12.36 -6.14 0.91
N ALA A 501 -11.62 -6.39 1.98
CA ALA A 501 -10.95 -5.33 2.72
C ALA A 501 -9.48 -5.24 2.30
N GLY A 502 -9.15 -4.48 1.27
CA GLY A 502 -7.78 -4.29 0.78
C GLY A 502 -6.90 -3.54 1.76
N GLU A 503 -7.46 -2.84 2.75
CA GLU A 503 -6.69 -2.25 3.83
C GLU A 503 -7.40 -2.30 5.19
N PHE A 504 -6.69 -2.77 6.21
CA PHE A 504 -6.98 -2.55 7.64
C PHE A 504 -5.69 -2.72 8.44
N SER A 505 -5.62 -2.21 9.67
CA SER A 505 -4.45 -2.38 10.55
C SER A 505 -4.87 -2.56 12.01
N ASN A 506 -3.89 -2.69 12.92
CA ASN A 506 -4.16 -2.61 14.36
C ASN A 506 -4.28 -1.15 14.86
N GLY A 507 -4.37 -0.18 13.95
CA GLY A 507 -4.58 1.24 14.21
C GLY A 507 -5.94 1.54 14.83
N TYR A 508 -6.09 1.23 16.12
CA TYR A 508 -7.20 1.71 16.94
C TYR A 508 -7.02 3.19 17.36
N ASN A 509 -5.79 3.72 17.20
CA ASN A 509 -5.43 5.12 17.38
C ASN A 509 -4.45 5.56 16.27
N ASP A 510 -4.24 6.87 16.13
CA ASP A 510 -3.40 7.49 15.11
C ASP A 510 -1.98 7.87 15.59
N CYS A 511 -1.46 7.17 16.59
CA CYS A 511 -0.06 7.30 16.98
C CYS A 511 0.89 6.49 16.08
N GLY A 512 1.99 7.14 15.70
CA GLY A 512 3.09 6.57 14.93
C GLY A 512 3.87 7.70 14.26
N LEU A 513 5.19 7.54 14.11
CA LEU A 513 6.03 8.56 13.49
C LEU A 513 5.55 8.84 12.05
N TYR A 514 5.16 10.10 11.81
CA TYR A 514 4.60 10.58 10.54
C TYR A 514 3.32 9.89 10.05
N LEU A 515 2.59 9.17 10.91
CA LEU A 515 1.38 8.42 10.52
C LEU A 515 0.27 9.35 9.99
N THR A 516 0.08 10.52 10.61
CA THR A 516 -0.83 11.57 10.12
C THR A 516 -0.13 12.56 9.16
N GLY A 517 0.98 12.15 8.54
CA GLY A 517 1.85 12.97 7.69
C GLY A 517 3.07 13.53 8.44
N VAL A 518 4.06 14.03 7.69
CA VAL A 518 5.35 14.51 8.27
C VAL A 518 5.17 15.69 9.23
N ASN A 519 4.22 16.58 8.93
CA ASN A 519 3.79 17.69 9.77
C ASN A 519 2.41 17.43 10.42
N GLY A 520 2.03 16.15 10.56
CA GLY A 520 0.74 15.74 11.10
C GLY A 520 0.62 15.94 12.60
N THR A 521 -0.61 16.19 13.05
CA THR A 521 -1.01 16.15 14.46
C THR A 521 -1.83 14.89 14.69
N GLN A 522 -1.72 14.27 15.87
CA GLN A 522 -2.50 13.10 16.27
C GLN A 522 -3.78 13.53 17.00
N SER A 523 -4.85 12.75 16.82
CA SER A 523 -6.16 12.92 17.45
C SER A 523 -6.23 12.23 18.80
N TYR A 524 -5.46 11.15 18.98
CA TYR A 524 -5.41 10.34 20.19
C TYR A 524 -5.13 11.17 21.46
N GLY A 525 -6.00 11.04 22.46
CA GLY A 525 -5.91 11.81 23.71
C GLY A 525 -4.95 11.23 24.76
N GLY A 526 -4.26 10.13 24.44
CA GLY A 526 -3.22 9.52 25.28
C GLY A 526 -1.80 9.82 24.79
N ALA A 527 -0.78 9.26 25.45
CA ALA A 527 0.61 9.46 25.07
C ALA A 527 1.04 8.51 23.94
N CYS A 528 1.44 9.05 22.79
CA CYS A 528 1.92 8.25 21.65
C CYS A 528 3.25 7.52 21.87
N SER A 529 4.06 7.91 22.88
CA SER A 529 5.35 7.28 23.17
C SER A 529 5.26 5.79 23.52
N LEU A 530 4.12 5.31 24.02
CA LEU A 530 3.84 3.87 24.17
C LEU A 530 3.67 3.21 22.79
N TRP A 531 2.90 3.83 21.91
CA TRP A 531 2.55 3.29 20.60
C TRP A 531 3.68 3.41 19.57
N GLU A 532 4.64 4.31 19.77
CA GLU A 532 5.87 4.46 18.97
C GLU A 532 7.01 3.51 19.38
N ASP A 533 6.87 2.71 20.44
CA ASP A 533 7.89 1.75 20.88
C ASP A 533 7.31 0.47 21.48
N SER A 534 7.08 -0.52 20.61
CA SER A 534 6.57 -1.85 21.01
C SER A 534 7.47 -2.64 21.97
N SER A 535 8.74 -2.26 22.16
CA SER A 535 9.61 -2.91 23.16
C SER A 535 9.16 -2.64 24.61
N THR A 536 8.28 -1.65 24.80
CA THR A 536 7.68 -1.29 26.09
C THR A 536 6.34 -1.98 26.37
N TRP A 537 5.79 -2.73 25.41
CA TRP A 537 4.45 -3.33 25.54
C TRP A 537 4.45 -4.52 26.51
N ASN A 538 3.46 -4.53 27.40
CA ASN A 538 3.26 -5.62 28.36
C ASN A 538 2.24 -6.66 27.84
N ALA A 539 2.06 -7.76 28.58
CA ALA A 539 1.17 -8.84 28.20
C ALA A 539 -0.29 -8.38 27.97
N THR A 540 -0.81 -7.43 28.76
CA THR A 540 -2.18 -6.88 28.57
C THR A 540 -2.31 -6.00 27.31
N VAL A 541 -1.28 -5.25 26.92
CA VAL A 541 -1.25 -4.53 25.64
C VAL A 541 -1.21 -5.52 24.48
N ILE A 542 -0.30 -6.50 24.54
CA ILE A 542 -0.13 -7.52 23.50
C ILE A 542 -1.42 -8.33 23.32
N ALA A 543 -2.07 -8.77 24.40
CA ALA A 543 -3.35 -9.45 24.35
C ALA A 543 -4.47 -8.56 23.79
N GLY A 544 -4.54 -7.30 24.21
CA GLY A 544 -5.56 -6.37 23.70
C GLY A 544 -5.45 -6.09 22.21
N VAL A 545 -4.24 -5.87 21.71
CA VAL A 545 -3.96 -5.69 20.27
C VAL A 545 -4.23 -7.01 19.50
N ARG A 546 -3.93 -8.16 20.09
CA ARG A 546 -4.19 -9.48 19.50
C ARG A 546 -5.67 -9.80 19.33
N GLU A 547 -6.48 -9.54 20.35
CA GLU A 547 -7.92 -9.77 20.27
C GLU A 547 -8.64 -8.74 19.39
N PHE A 548 -8.07 -7.54 19.22
CA PHE A 548 -8.47 -6.60 18.17
C PHE A 548 -8.17 -7.15 16.77
N ALA A 549 -6.92 -7.58 16.51
CA ALA A 549 -6.51 -8.15 15.22
C ALA A 549 -7.39 -9.34 14.81
N LEU A 550 -7.64 -10.27 15.74
CA LEU A 550 -8.52 -11.43 15.54
C LEU A 550 -9.96 -11.02 15.22
N ALA A 551 -10.49 -9.99 15.87
CA ALA A 551 -11.84 -9.49 15.64
C ALA A 551 -11.97 -8.79 14.28
N SER A 552 -11.00 -7.98 13.88
CA SER A 552 -10.95 -7.40 12.53
C SER A 552 -10.87 -8.48 11.45
N MET A 553 -9.98 -9.47 11.61
CA MET A 553 -9.83 -10.56 10.62
C MET A 553 -11.11 -11.40 10.46
N ASP A 554 -11.84 -11.68 11.55
CA ASP A 554 -13.12 -12.42 11.53
C ASP A 554 -14.25 -11.60 10.90
N ALA A 555 -14.32 -10.31 11.23
CA ALA A 555 -15.30 -9.39 10.68
C ALA A 555 -15.13 -9.23 9.15
N LEU A 556 -13.90 -9.05 8.69
CA LEU A 556 -13.63 -8.75 7.29
C LEU A 556 -13.70 -10.01 6.42
N GLY A 557 -13.19 -11.15 6.91
CA GLY A 557 -13.25 -12.48 6.28
C GLY A 557 -12.34 -12.68 5.06
N ASP A 558 -12.27 -11.67 4.19
CA ASP A 558 -11.39 -11.58 3.01
C ASP A 558 -10.67 -10.23 3.09
N TRP A 559 -9.38 -10.25 3.40
CA TRP A 559 -8.67 -9.06 3.87
C TRP A 559 -7.19 -9.01 3.50
N PHE A 560 -6.65 -7.79 3.45
CA PHE A 560 -5.24 -7.49 3.31
C PHE A 560 -4.83 -6.48 4.41
N PHE A 561 -3.88 -6.85 5.26
CA PHE A 561 -3.42 -5.97 6.34
C PHE A 561 -2.44 -4.89 5.83
N TRP A 562 -2.61 -3.63 6.23
CA TRP A 562 -1.70 -2.50 5.97
C TRP A 562 -0.71 -2.35 7.14
N THR A 563 0.56 -2.71 7.01
CA THR A 563 1.28 -3.33 5.86
C THR A 563 2.07 -4.56 6.35
N TRP A 564 2.70 -5.32 5.44
CA TRP A 564 3.56 -6.45 5.81
C TRP A 564 4.62 -6.04 6.85
N LYS A 565 5.36 -4.96 6.60
CA LYS A 565 6.32 -4.42 7.57
C LYS A 565 6.55 -2.93 7.41
N ILE A 566 6.90 -2.30 8.53
CA ILE A 566 7.30 -0.90 8.63
C ILE A 566 8.82 -0.82 8.72
N GLY A 567 9.43 0.08 7.95
CA GLY A 567 10.85 0.39 8.00
C GLY A 567 11.29 1.04 9.31
N LYS A 568 12.57 0.88 9.64
CA LYS A 568 13.16 1.51 10.82
C LYS A 568 13.36 3.01 10.57
N ALA A 569 13.14 3.81 11.60
CA ALA A 569 13.60 5.20 11.65
C ALA A 569 15.14 5.25 11.80
N ALA A 570 15.72 6.45 11.72
CA ALA A 570 17.17 6.69 11.81
C ALA A 570 17.81 6.26 13.15
N ASP A 571 17.01 6.01 14.19
CA ASP A 571 17.43 5.45 15.47
C ASP A 571 17.46 3.90 15.50
N GLY A 572 17.00 3.24 14.44
CA GLY A 572 16.91 1.79 14.32
C GLY A 572 15.62 1.17 14.85
N VAL A 573 14.64 1.97 15.29
CA VAL A 573 13.36 1.51 15.86
C VAL A 573 12.24 1.56 14.81
N VAL A 574 11.31 0.60 14.86
CA VAL A 574 10.06 0.65 14.08
C VAL A 574 9.06 1.51 14.85
N ARG A 575 8.78 2.70 14.32
CA ARG A 575 8.02 3.76 15.01
C ARG A 575 6.50 3.77 14.76
N SER A 576 5.98 2.79 14.01
CA SER A 576 4.54 2.60 13.76
C SER A 576 4.12 1.12 13.92
N PRO A 577 4.41 0.45 15.06
CA PRO A 577 4.26 -1.01 15.25
C PRO A 577 2.83 -1.57 15.10
N LEU A 578 1.78 -0.75 15.27
CA LEU A 578 0.39 -1.16 15.01
C LEU A 578 0.11 -1.45 13.51
N TRP A 579 1.04 -1.06 12.62
CA TRP A 579 0.92 -1.11 11.17
C TRP A 579 1.91 -2.10 10.52
N SER A 580 2.50 -3.00 11.31
CA SER A 580 3.52 -3.95 10.85
C SER A 580 3.12 -5.40 11.18
N TYR A 581 2.67 -6.15 10.16
CA TYR A 581 2.26 -7.56 10.33
C TYR A 581 3.43 -8.43 10.81
N GLN A 582 4.59 -8.31 10.18
CA GLN A 582 5.82 -9.05 10.48
C GLN A 582 6.29 -8.79 11.92
N LEU A 583 6.28 -7.54 12.38
CA LEU A 583 6.62 -7.21 13.77
C LEU A 583 5.57 -7.74 14.75
N GLY A 584 4.29 -7.73 14.36
CA GLY A 584 3.22 -8.31 15.16
C GLY A 584 3.24 -9.83 15.29
N LEU A 585 3.77 -10.55 14.29
CA LEU A 585 4.12 -11.96 14.43
C LEU A 585 5.27 -12.14 15.44
N GLN A 586 6.35 -11.34 15.31
CA GLN A 586 7.53 -11.41 16.17
C GLN A 586 7.22 -11.07 17.64
N GLY A 587 6.39 -10.07 17.89
CA GLY A 587 5.95 -9.62 19.22
C GLY A 587 4.70 -10.31 19.76
N GLY A 588 4.08 -11.23 19.00
CA GLY A 588 2.97 -12.06 19.47
C GLY A 588 1.60 -11.37 19.52
N TRP A 589 1.44 -10.13 19.06
CA TRP A 589 0.13 -9.49 18.93
C TRP A 589 -0.60 -9.80 17.63
N MET A 590 -0.05 -10.65 16.76
CA MET A 590 -0.75 -11.22 15.60
C MET A 590 -0.94 -12.73 15.73
N PRO A 591 -1.99 -13.31 15.12
CA PRO A 591 -2.14 -14.76 15.05
C PRO A 591 -1.12 -15.36 14.08
N THR A 592 -0.42 -16.41 14.53
CA THR A 592 0.52 -17.18 13.69
C THR A 592 -0.16 -18.09 12.67
N ASP A 593 -1.49 -18.19 12.70
CA ASP A 593 -2.35 -18.87 11.72
C ASP A 593 -3.60 -17.99 11.58
N PRO A 594 -3.84 -17.35 10.42
CA PRO A 594 -4.90 -16.35 10.26
C PRO A 594 -6.29 -16.92 10.54
N ARG A 595 -6.49 -18.23 10.33
CA ARG A 595 -7.77 -18.92 10.53
C ARG A 595 -8.20 -18.97 12.00
N LYS A 596 -7.30 -18.65 12.95
CA LYS A 596 -7.63 -18.50 14.38
C LYS A 596 -8.58 -17.33 14.66
N ALA A 597 -8.76 -16.41 13.70
CA ALA A 597 -9.78 -15.38 13.78
C ALA A 597 -11.21 -15.95 13.71
N VAL A 598 -11.43 -17.03 12.94
CA VAL A 598 -12.77 -17.50 12.55
C VAL A 598 -13.65 -17.80 13.77
N GLY A 599 -14.74 -17.04 13.92
CA GLY A 599 -15.70 -17.10 15.01
C GLY A 599 -15.42 -16.20 16.21
N LYS A 600 -14.35 -15.39 16.20
CA LYS A 600 -14.01 -14.44 17.28
C LYS A 600 -15.17 -13.49 17.61
N CYS A 601 -15.81 -12.91 16.60
CA CYS A 601 -16.93 -11.98 16.77
C CYS A 601 -18.15 -12.66 17.39
N ALA A 602 -18.47 -13.89 16.96
CA ALA A 602 -19.52 -14.69 17.55
C ALA A 602 -19.21 -15.09 19.01
N ALA A 603 -17.95 -15.37 19.33
CA ALA A 603 -17.50 -15.72 20.68
C ALA A 603 -17.65 -14.55 21.67
N ILE A 604 -17.42 -13.30 21.24
CA ILE A 604 -17.70 -12.10 22.03
C ILE A 604 -19.16 -11.61 21.91
N GLY A 605 -20.05 -12.42 21.33
CA GLY A 605 -21.50 -12.18 21.30
C GLY A 605 -22.00 -11.24 20.20
N VAL A 606 -21.12 -10.72 19.34
CA VAL A 606 -21.53 -9.87 18.20
C VAL A 606 -22.16 -10.75 17.11
N LYS A 607 -23.30 -10.28 16.57
CA LYS A 607 -24.03 -10.93 15.48
C LYS A 607 -24.27 -9.90 14.38
N GLY A 608 -24.08 -10.31 13.13
CA GLY A 608 -24.29 -9.47 11.95
C GLY A 608 -24.84 -10.28 10.78
N ALA A 609 -25.14 -9.60 9.67
CA ALA A 609 -25.55 -10.25 8.43
C ALA A 609 -24.52 -11.32 8.01
N GLN A 610 -25.03 -12.48 7.58
CA GLN A 610 -24.20 -13.57 7.07
C GLN A 610 -24.31 -13.57 5.55
N PHE A 611 -23.16 -13.62 4.87
CA PHE A 611 -23.10 -13.93 3.44
C PHE A 611 -23.10 -15.45 3.29
N ASP A 612 -23.90 -15.98 2.35
CA ASP A 612 -24.09 -17.43 2.18
C ASP A 612 -22.96 -18.12 1.36
N GLY A 613 -21.99 -17.33 0.89
CA GLY A 613 -20.88 -17.79 0.05
C GLY A 613 -21.19 -17.78 -1.45
N THR A 614 -22.38 -17.35 -1.88
CA THR A 614 -22.84 -17.44 -3.26
C THR A 614 -22.91 -16.07 -3.94
N PHE A 615 -22.09 -15.87 -4.98
CA PHE A 615 -22.22 -14.74 -5.89
C PHE A 615 -23.13 -15.08 -7.08
N SER A 616 -23.78 -14.07 -7.65
CA SER A 616 -24.46 -14.19 -8.95
C SER A 616 -23.45 -14.54 -10.04
N ALA A 617 -23.83 -15.42 -10.98
CA ALA A 617 -22.90 -15.95 -11.99
C ALA A 617 -22.13 -14.83 -12.74
N TRP A 618 -22.79 -13.74 -13.12
CA TRP A 618 -22.15 -12.61 -13.81
C TRP A 618 -21.02 -11.94 -13.00
N GLN A 619 -21.14 -11.84 -11.68
CA GLN A 619 -20.16 -11.22 -10.78
C GLN A 619 -18.82 -11.98 -10.77
N THR A 620 -18.82 -13.26 -11.16
CA THR A 620 -17.64 -14.13 -11.21
C THR A 620 -17.25 -14.54 -12.65
N GLY A 621 -17.86 -13.93 -13.67
CA GLY A 621 -17.55 -14.20 -15.09
C GLY A 621 -18.31 -15.39 -15.69
N GLY A 622 -19.39 -15.83 -15.06
CA GLY A 622 -20.35 -16.79 -15.60
C GLY A 622 -21.46 -16.15 -16.44
N ALA A 623 -22.62 -16.82 -16.52
CA ALA A 623 -23.76 -16.37 -17.33
C ALA A 623 -24.26 -14.97 -16.92
N GLY A 624 -24.45 -14.09 -17.91
CA GLY A 624 -24.84 -12.69 -17.72
C GLY A 624 -23.66 -11.72 -17.53
N ALA A 625 -22.41 -12.20 -17.50
CA ALA A 625 -21.25 -11.32 -17.52
C ALA A 625 -21.18 -10.51 -18.82
N GLY A 626 -20.97 -9.20 -18.72
CA GLY A 626 -20.89 -8.28 -19.84
C GLY A 626 -22.24 -7.70 -20.30
N THR A 627 -23.38 -8.18 -19.80
CA THR A 627 -24.70 -7.58 -20.09
C THR A 627 -25.04 -6.51 -19.05
N ILE A 628 -24.28 -5.42 -19.03
CA ILE A 628 -24.51 -4.27 -18.13
C ILE A 628 -25.93 -3.72 -18.36
N ALA A 629 -26.65 -3.44 -17.27
CA ALA A 629 -28.00 -2.91 -17.36
C ALA A 629 -28.03 -1.53 -18.04
N ALA A 630 -28.95 -1.35 -18.99
CA ALA A 630 -28.99 -0.21 -19.92
C ALA A 630 -28.96 1.16 -19.22
N SER A 631 -29.58 1.29 -18.04
CA SER A 631 -29.54 2.51 -17.23
C SER A 631 -28.11 3.00 -16.97
N PHE A 632 -27.17 2.12 -16.63
CA PHE A 632 -25.78 2.52 -16.38
C PHE A 632 -25.06 2.98 -17.66
N THR A 633 -25.35 2.36 -18.80
CA THR A 633 -24.77 2.77 -20.09
C THR A 633 -25.40 4.04 -20.66
N GLU A 634 -26.67 4.32 -20.33
CA GLU A 634 -27.37 5.55 -20.70
C GLU A 634 -26.98 6.73 -19.80
N GLU A 635 -26.77 6.49 -18.51
CA GLU A 635 -26.45 7.50 -17.49
C GLU A 635 -24.94 7.83 -17.45
N PHE A 636 -24.07 6.82 -17.47
CA PHE A 636 -22.62 6.99 -17.28
C PHE A 636 -21.78 6.67 -18.52
N GLY A 637 -22.35 6.10 -19.58
CA GLY A 637 -21.62 5.66 -20.78
C GLY A 637 -21.11 6.78 -21.70
N GLN A 638 -21.32 8.05 -21.36
CA GLN A 638 -20.72 9.17 -22.07
C GLN A 638 -19.31 9.45 -21.54
N TRP A 639 -18.30 9.20 -22.37
CA TRP A 639 -16.90 9.59 -22.09
C TRP A 639 -16.43 10.73 -23.04
N PRO A 640 -15.81 11.81 -22.53
CA PRO A 640 -15.70 12.19 -21.12
C PRO A 640 -17.06 12.60 -20.51
N PRO A 641 -17.17 12.68 -19.16
CA PRO A 641 -18.42 13.00 -18.48
C PRO A 641 -18.97 14.38 -18.88
N ALA A 642 -20.29 14.54 -18.85
CA ALA A 642 -20.96 15.77 -19.28
C ALA A 642 -20.65 17.01 -18.41
N THR A 643 -20.21 16.79 -17.17
CA THR A 643 -19.79 17.82 -16.21
C THR A 643 -18.56 17.33 -15.44
N ILE A 644 -17.73 18.26 -14.96
CA ILE A 644 -16.57 18.01 -14.11
C ILE A 644 -16.67 18.91 -12.88
N SER A 645 -16.30 18.40 -11.71
CA SER A 645 -16.33 19.17 -10.45
C SER A 645 -15.40 20.38 -10.54
N ASN A 646 -15.82 21.51 -9.94
CA ASN A 646 -15.10 22.79 -10.03
C ASN A 646 -14.85 23.33 -11.46
N VAL A 647 -15.74 23.01 -12.42
CA VAL A 647 -15.75 23.58 -13.78
C VAL A 647 -17.13 24.15 -14.11
N ASP A 648 -17.18 25.33 -14.73
CA ASP A 648 -18.41 25.88 -15.31
C ASP A 648 -18.90 25.00 -16.47
N PRO A 649 -20.17 24.53 -16.50
CA PRO A 649 -20.69 23.74 -17.61
C PRO A 649 -20.48 24.35 -19.01
N ALA A 650 -20.44 25.68 -19.15
CA ALA A 650 -20.10 26.34 -20.42
C ALA A 650 -18.64 26.12 -20.85
N ALA A 651 -17.73 25.96 -19.88
CA ALA A 651 -16.30 25.74 -20.12
C ALA A 651 -15.94 24.27 -20.45
N MET A 652 -16.85 23.31 -20.26
CA MET A 652 -16.63 21.88 -20.55
C MET A 652 -16.11 21.61 -21.96
N THR A 653 -16.55 22.39 -22.96
CA THR A 653 -16.11 22.23 -24.35
C THR A 653 -14.67 22.67 -24.61
N VAL A 654 -14.17 23.62 -23.82
CA VAL A 654 -12.84 24.25 -23.99
C VAL A 654 -11.76 23.70 -23.03
N LEU A 655 -12.10 22.71 -22.20
CA LEU A 655 -11.14 22.07 -21.30
C LEU A 655 -9.93 21.47 -22.04
N PRO A 656 -8.73 21.56 -21.44
CA PRO A 656 -7.54 20.83 -21.87
C PRO A 656 -7.81 19.34 -22.05
N THR A 657 -7.30 18.80 -23.15
CA THR A 657 -7.33 17.37 -23.50
C THR A 657 -6.01 16.99 -24.16
N TYR A 658 -5.62 15.73 -24.05
CA TYR A 658 -4.45 15.14 -24.69
C TYR A 658 -4.82 14.40 -25.98
N THR A 659 -3.82 14.10 -26.82
CA THR A 659 -4.00 13.48 -28.14
C THR A 659 -3.25 12.15 -28.24
N ALA A 660 -3.88 11.15 -28.86
CA ALA A 660 -3.31 9.81 -29.09
C ALA A 660 -2.30 9.83 -30.26
N THR A 661 -1.13 10.43 -30.03
CA THR A 661 -0.02 10.50 -31.01
C THR A 661 1.36 10.23 -30.38
N GLY A 662 1.41 9.80 -29.12
CA GLY A 662 2.63 9.42 -28.40
C GLY A 662 3.05 7.97 -28.69
N SER A 663 4.33 7.66 -28.48
CA SER A 663 4.82 6.29 -28.54
C SER A 663 4.30 5.47 -27.36
N ILE A 664 3.74 4.29 -27.61
CA ILE A 664 3.30 3.35 -26.58
C ILE A 664 4.49 2.97 -25.67
N PRO A 665 4.43 3.22 -24.35
CA PRO A 665 5.45 2.77 -23.40
C PRO A 665 5.49 1.25 -23.34
N THR A 666 6.60 0.65 -23.79
CA THR A 666 6.78 -0.81 -23.74
C THR A 666 7.32 -1.23 -22.38
N LEU A 667 6.45 -1.79 -21.55
CA LEU A 667 6.83 -2.42 -20.28
C LEU A 667 7.58 -3.74 -20.54
N THR A 668 8.86 -3.63 -20.89
CA THR A 668 9.69 -4.78 -21.27
C THR A 668 10.17 -5.60 -20.08
N PHE A 669 10.19 -6.93 -20.25
CA PHE A 669 10.83 -7.84 -19.32
C PHE A 669 12.34 -7.93 -19.61
N ILE A 670 13.17 -7.64 -18.61
CA ILE A 670 14.56 -8.12 -18.58
C ILE A 670 14.53 -9.46 -17.86
N THR A 671 14.78 -10.56 -18.58
CA THR A 671 15.00 -11.89 -17.96
C THR A 671 15.98 -11.75 -16.80
N PRO A 672 15.64 -12.21 -15.57
CA PRO A 672 16.57 -12.19 -14.47
C PRO A 672 17.82 -12.98 -14.87
N SER A 673 18.93 -12.27 -15.01
CA SER A 673 20.20 -12.88 -15.36
C SER A 673 20.66 -13.70 -14.16
N VAL A 674 20.61 -15.03 -14.30
CA VAL A 674 21.07 -15.97 -13.26
C VAL A 674 22.58 -15.83 -13.13
N THR A 675 23.04 -14.92 -12.28
CA THR A 675 24.45 -14.64 -11.99
C THR A 675 25.05 -15.68 -11.04
N GLY A 676 24.83 -16.95 -11.36
CA GLY A 676 25.51 -18.11 -10.78
C GLY A 676 26.33 -18.84 -11.84
N THR A 677 27.24 -19.72 -11.43
CA THR A 677 28.11 -20.49 -12.34
C THR A 677 27.42 -21.66 -13.05
N ALA A 678 26.09 -21.67 -13.07
CA ALA A 678 25.28 -22.55 -13.91
C ALA A 678 25.39 -22.15 -15.38
N ALA A 679 25.31 -23.12 -16.29
CA ALA A 679 25.28 -22.80 -17.71
C ALA A 679 23.92 -22.15 -18.05
N VAL A 680 23.94 -21.03 -18.78
CA VAL A 680 22.73 -20.29 -19.16
C VAL A 680 21.81 -21.19 -19.98
N VAL A 681 20.75 -21.70 -19.36
CA VAL A 681 19.54 -22.12 -20.06
C VAL A 681 18.91 -20.83 -20.58
N THR A 682 18.92 -20.64 -21.90
CA THR A 682 18.04 -19.65 -22.53
C THR A 682 16.63 -20.21 -22.43
N PRO A 683 15.68 -19.57 -21.72
CA PRO A 683 14.32 -20.08 -21.64
C PRO A 683 13.73 -20.19 -23.04
N THR A 684 13.08 -21.30 -23.36
CA THR A 684 12.42 -21.50 -24.67
C THR A 684 11.11 -20.73 -24.83
N VAL A 685 10.83 -19.80 -23.91
CA VAL A 685 9.65 -18.92 -23.92
C VAL A 685 9.97 -17.68 -24.76
N SER A 686 9.02 -17.24 -25.57
CA SER A 686 9.15 -16.00 -26.36
C SER A 686 9.37 -14.78 -25.47
N ILE A 687 10.06 -13.76 -26.01
CA ILE A 687 10.11 -12.44 -25.37
C ILE A 687 8.69 -11.89 -25.31
N VAL A 688 8.12 -11.82 -24.10
CA VAL A 688 6.93 -11.03 -23.82
C VAL A 688 7.22 -9.56 -24.15
N ASN A 689 6.52 -9.05 -25.14
CA ASN A 689 6.57 -7.66 -25.61
C ASN A 689 5.94 -6.67 -24.62
N GLY A 690 5.16 -7.17 -23.65
CA GLY A 690 4.38 -6.34 -22.73
C GLY A 690 3.01 -5.94 -23.28
N TRP A 691 2.52 -6.60 -24.35
CA TRP A 691 1.28 -6.23 -25.04
C TRP A 691 0.50 -7.48 -25.47
N PHE A 692 -0.72 -7.63 -24.94
CA PHE A 692 -1.57 -8.80 -25.09
C PHE A 692 -2.50 -8.70 -26.29
N ASP A 693 -3.23 -7.59 -26.47
CA ASP A 693 -4.07 -7.40 -27.66
C ASP A 693 -3.26 -6.81 -28.81
N ALA A 694 -2.82 -7.68 -29.72
CA ALA A 694 -2.17 -7.29 -30.96
C ALA A 694 -3.08 -6.50 -31.94
N ALA A 695 -4.38 -6.34 -31.65
CA ALA A 695 -5.27 -5.44 -32.37
C ALA A 695 -5.29 -4.01 -31.80
N ASP A 696 -4.91 -3.78 -30.53
CA ASP A 696 -4.78 -2.41 -30.01
C ASP A 696 -3.49 -1.76 -30.50
N THR A 697 -3.60 -1.08 -31.64
CA THR A 697 -2.55 -0.21 -32.19
C THR A 697 -2.74 1.26 -31.82
N THR A 698 -3.53 1.58 -30.79
CA THR A 698 -3.84 2.97 -30.40
C THR A 698 -2.60 3.63 -29.80
N PRO A 699 -2.09 4.73 -30.38
CA PRO A 699 -0.91 5.40 -29.82
C PRO A 699 -1.18 5.89 -28.39
N ALA A 700 -0.14 5.97 -27.57
CA ALA A 700 -0.25 6.54 -26.24
C ALA A 700 -0.62 8.03 -26.32
N ILE A 701 -1.16 8.58 -25.23
CA ILE A 701 -1.53 9.99 -25.21
C ILE A 701 -0.33 10.89 -24.91
N THR A 702 -0.37 12.09 -25.48
CA THR A 702 0.65 13.13 -25.27
C THR A 702 0.01 14.52 -25.31
N THR A 703 0.76 15.53 -24.84
CA THR A 703 0.43 16.94 -25.07
C THR A 703 0.25 17.22 -26.57
N VAL A 704 -0.76 18.02 -26.91
CA VAL A 704 -0.95 18.50 -28.29
C VAL A 704 0.21 19.44 -28.65
N ALA A 705 0.88 19.17 -29.77
CA ALA A 705 2.07 19.91 -30.16
C ALA A 705 1.77 21.42 -30.34
N GLY A 706 2.55 22.27 -29.68
CA GLY A 706 2.36 23.73 -29.68
C GLY A 706 1.39 24.26 -28.61
N CYS A 707 0.73 23.40 -27.83
CA CYS A 707 -0.17 23.82 -26.76
C CYS A 707 0.53 24.00 -25.41
N THR A 708 0.24 25.13 -24.76
CA THR A 708 0.52 25.34 -23.33
C THR A 708 -0.65 24.84 -22.50
N TYR A 709 -0.37 24.01 -21.49
CA TYR A 709 -1.37 23.46 -20.57
C TYR A 709 -1.28 24.18 -19.20
N PRO A 710 -2.39 24.33 -18.46
CA PRO A 710 -2.35 24.61 -17.02
C PRO A 710 -1.63 23.48 -16.26
N ALA A 711 -0.98 23.78 -15.14
CA ALA A 711 -0.26 22.82 -14.31
C ALA A 711 -1.16 21.69 -13.77
N ALA A 712 -0.89 20.45 -14.21
CA ALA A 712 -1.74 19.28 -13.96
C ALA A 712 -1.98 18.93 -12.49
N TRP A 713 -1.13 19.40 -11.56
CA TRP A 713 -1.20 19.11 -10.12
C TRP A 713 -1.49 20.33 -9.24
N SER A 714 -1.87 21.47 -9.84
CA SER A 714 -2.11 22.74 -9.14
C SER A 714 -3.16 23.66 -9.79
N ALA A 715 -3.99 23.14 -10.70
CA ALA A 715 -4.90 23.92 -11.55
C ALA A 715 -6.30 24.23 -10.98
N LEU A 716 -6.69 23.78 -9.79
CA LEU A 716 -8.06 23.97 -9.29
C LEU A 716 -8.50 25.44 -9.16
N SER A 717 -7.56 26.36 -8.98
CA SER A 717 -7.81 27.82 -8.89
C SER A 717 -7.47 28.59 -10.16
N LEU A 718 -7.09 27.92 -11.25
CA LEU A 718 -6.76 28.56 -12.53
C LEU A 718 -8.03 28.77 -13.38
N PRO A 719 -8.12 29.88 -14.15
CA PRO A 719 -9.24 30.10 -15.06
C PRO A 719 -9.23 29.07 -16.20
N ALA A 720 -10.42 28.64 -16.62
CA ALA A 720 -10.57 27.79 -17.80
C ALA A 720 -10.04 28.48 -19.08
N PRO A 721 -9.42 27.75 -20.02
CA PRO A 721 -9.01 28.31 -21.30
C PRO A 721 -10.19 28.92 -22.07
N THR A 722 -9.95 30.03 -22.78
CA THR A 722 -10.98 30.68 -23.62
C THR A 722 -11.30 29.91 -24.91
N ALA A 723 -10.45 28.95 -25.28
CA ALA A 723 -10.65 28.02 -26.38
C ALA A 723 -9.89 26.71 -26.10
N ARG A 724 -10.39 25.58 -26.62
CA ARG A 724 -9.63 24.33 -26.61
C ARG A 724 -8.40 24.49 -27.50
N CYS A 725 -7.20 24.24 -26.97
CA CYS A 725 -6.00 24.25 -27.79
C CYS A 725 -5.98 23.02 -28.72
N THR A 726 -5.75 23.26 -30.01
CA THR A 726 -5.80 22.25 -31.09
C THR A 726 -4.45 22.03 -31.79
N GLY A 727 -3.41 22.73 -31.34
CA GLY A 727 -2.08 22.73 -31.94
C GLY A 727 -1.84 23.93 -32.88
N ALA A 728 -0.85 23.79 -33.75
CA ALA A 728 -0.42 24.79 -34.74
C ALA A 728 -0.39 24.19 -36.15
#